data_AF-A0A4V3QZL1-F1
#
_entry.id   AF-A0A4V3QZL1-F1
#
_cell.length_a   1.000
_cell.length_b   1.000
_cell.length_c   1.000
_cell.angle_alpha   90.00
_cell.angle_beta   90.00
_cell.angle_gamma   90.00
#
_symmetry.space_group_name_H-M   'P 1'
#
loop_
_entity.id
_entity.type
_entity.pdbx_description
1 polymer ?
#
loop_
_entity_poly.entity_id
_entity_poly.type
_entity_poly.pdbx_seq_one_letter_code
_entity_poly.pdbx_strand_id
1 'polypeptide(L)'
;MPPGAISTRLGGGNPTAADARCCVCNTGERPLSVAKSLPAFGSSAPLARPDPCRRAQPRDSAPGGSCDGVTTTLDDAPEQARATAAPPRAWGRLLLALAIFVLVVLAAAWLQRRTIAREFVDRELRRRGVAAEYHIEQLSPWRQRLTDVVIGNSRDPDLTADWIEIGTSLLPWRAEVLEVRAGRVRMKARIAGGKLSLGAIDRLLPPSSGKPLALPHVKLDVADLRLRLDSGHGVIEVALAGRGLLDDGFAGKARLSAPRLDLAGCSASGLAGALDVRIAKARPTLAGPLSASRLDCADVHVAAPRLTVQATLGAALDSWAGAADVAVAGLETAGRQVSGVSGRVSFDGGAKGTRGRLALRSGRFAAPEVSGGALQIAGEYRQAPGGLDYRGTLVAQSASLPAALRARVAGYRTAGQATPLAPIVARLAQSAADAAARFDASAGLSFGISSAGIRYSVPRLALVTTSGAHLSFDRGRGITSGNASPRVDGTLVLRGGGMPETILRLSQKPGDDRLRGIGFVRSYAASGAALSLARIAVALGRDGGTLQTVATLSGRLANGRIEGLTLPLDARWRGQSVTLNPDCVTLRYQRIALAGAVLAPGSVAACPIGGAMVAISPGAFGGGIRLVRPELTGQIGASALLLGLAEARVDFARRSFAGSGARVRLGGERVTRLDVDSLTGSFGARIAGTFAGLGGQIGAVPLMISGAAGNWQMRDSALSLGGKFQLSDAATPPRFHPLASDDAELRLADNQIVATAGLKTPTGVPVARVEIRHDLGKGRGTAALRVAGLRFAEGGLQPSDLTPLTFGVIADVVGSVEGQGDIAWTADGVTSTGRFGTRAMDLAAAFGPVLGLATDVQFTDLLNMRTAPGQLATTAEINPGVPVRDGNIRFHLLDSQRVQVEGARWPFAGGELVLEPTLLDFSQSRERRMTFQVIGADAALFLKEMAFDNLDATGTFDGTLPMTFDEKGGRIEGGSLRARSGGSLAYVGEISQRDVGFWGNMAFQALKALDYRSLTIDMNGPIAGDMVTEIRFAGVSQGKGTKSNFVLRRLARLPFVFNVRISAPFKQLLDSVQSWYDPNRLIERNLPALLQEQEGSGGEADAKPPVQPRESEKLR
;
A
#
# COMPACT_ATOMS: atom_id res chain seq x y z
N MET A 1 44.87 -23.92 -21.78
CA MET A 1 46.02 -24.24 -20.91
C MET A 1 45.53 -24.32 -19.47
N PRO A 2 45.69 -25.45 -18.77
CA PRO A 2 45.61 -25.59 -17.29
C PRO A 2 46.99 -25.22 -16.66
N PRO A 3 47.20 -25.08 -15.32
CA PRO A 3 46.87 -26.00 -14.20
C PRO A 3 46.22 -25.27 -12.98
N GLY A 4 46.04 -25.79 -11.76
CA GLY A 4 46.22 -27.11 -11.09
C GLY A 4 45.67 -26.97 -9.63
N ALA A 5 45.04 -27.93 -8.95
CA ALA A 5 45.32 -29.34 -8.65
C ALA A 5 46.16 -29.58 -7.37
N ILE A 6 45.57 -30.25 -6.37
CA ILE A 6 46.19 -31.13 -5.33
C ILE A 6 45.07 -31.97 -4.66
N SER A 7 45.33 -33.23 -4.30
CA SER A 7 44.34 -34.14 -3.68
C SER A 7 44.98 -35.36 -2.99
N THR A 8 44.42 -35.75 -1.83
CA THR A 8 44.66 -36.98 -1.03
C THR A 8 43.43 -37.14 -0.11
N ARG A 9 42.76 -38.28 0.16
CA ARG A 9 43.03 -39.75 0.11
C ARG A 9 44.13 -40.21 1.09
N LEU A 10 44.00 -41.30 1.87
CA LEU A 10 42.95 -42.34 1.98
C LEU A 10 43.05 -43.09 3.34
N GLY A 11 42.01 -43.85 3.72
CA GLY A 11 42.05 -44.84 4.82
C GLY A 11 41.85 -44.29 6.24
N GLY A 12 41.46 -45.09 7.25
CA GLY A 12 41.00 -46.48 7.20
C GLY A 12 41.63 -47.37 8.28
N GLY A 13 40.89 -47.68 9.36
CA GLY A 13 41.34 -48.63 10.39
C GLY A 13 40.68 -48.42 11.77
N ASN A 14 40.10 -49.49 12.31
CA ASN A 14 39.71 -49.67 13.72
C ASN A 14 40.44 -50.94 14.18
N PRO A 15 40.80 -51.14 15.47
CA PRO A 15 39.95 -52.06 16.25
C PRO A 15 39.97 -51.88 17.81
N THR A 16 38.94 -52.45 18.46
CA THR A 16 38.91 -53.18 19.78
C THR A 16 39.71 -52.70 21.01
N ALA A 17 39.28 -52.86 22.28
CA ALA A 17 38.01 -53.23 22.96
C ALA A 17 38.27 -52.99 24.50
N ALA A 18 37.58 -53.50 25.54
CA ALA A 18 36.43 -54.38 25.80
C ALA A 18 35.89 -54.05 27.23
N ASP A 19 34.79 -54.56 27.80
CA ASP A 19 33.71 -55.45 27.33
C ASP A 19 32.36 -54.88 27.82
N ALA A 20 32.10 -54.74 29.12
CA ALA A 20 31.21 -55.68 29.82
C ALA A 20 30.13 -54.99 30.70
N ARG A 21 28.95 -55.58 30.95
CA ARG A 21 28.21 -56.66 30.23
C ARG A 21 26.72 -56.66 30.62
N CYS A 22 25.84 -57.02 29.67
CA CYS A 22 24.55 -57.75 29.87
C CYS A 22 23.43 -57.06 30.71
N CYS A 23 22.12 -57.35 30.60
CA CYS A 23 21.22 -58.05 29.64
C CYS A 23 19.75 -57.82 30.13
N VAL A 24 18.65 -57.98 29.39
CA VAL A 24 18.38 -58.28 27.96
C VAL A 24 17.01 -57.70 27.52
N CYS A 25 16.64 -57.91 26.25
CA CYS A 25 15.40 -57.48 25.56
C CYS A 25 14.11 -58.25 26.03
N ASN A 26 12.89 -58.14 25.45
CA ASN A 26 12.46 -57.64 24.14
C ASN A 26 10.93 -57.30 24.02
N THR A 27 10.53 -56.75 22.85
CA THR A 27 9.23 -56.78 22.10
C THR A 27 7.95 -57.40 22.71
N GLY A 28 6.72 -56.94 22.37
CA GLY A 28 6.31 -55.88 21.42
C GLY A 28 4.81 -55.93 21.00
N GLU A 29 4.43 -55.08 20.03
CA GLU A 29 3.23 -55.10 19.14
C GLU A 29 1.77 -54.86 19.68
N ARG A 30 1.20 -53.69 19.30
CA ARG A 30 -0.04 -53.44 18.45
C ARG A 30 -1.33 -54.32 18.57
N PRO A 31 -2.51 -53.88 18.06
CA PRO A 31 -3.15 -52.53 18.01
C PRO A 31 -4.72 -52.52 18.14
N LEU A 32 -5.37 -51.32 18.15
CA LEU A 32 -6.81 -51.08 17.79
C LEU A 32 -7.92 -51.77 18.69
N SER A 33 -9.24 -51.49 18.66
CA SER A 33 -10.07 -50.27 18.43
C SER A 33 -11.57 -50.50 18.84
N VAL A 34 -12.45 -49.49 18.67
CA VAL A 34 -13.96 -49.52 18.67
C VAL A 34 -14.75 -49.52 20.01
N ALA A 35 -15.17 -48.30 20.40
CA ALA A 35 -16.51 -47.76 20.75
C ALA A 35 -17.75 -48.59 21.23
N LYS A 36 -18.65 -47.87 21.95
CA LYS A 36 -20.08 -48.13 22.31
C LYS A 36 -20.34 -49.16 23.45
N SER A 37 -21.39 -49.06 24.28
CA SER A 37 -22.41 -47.99 24.50
C SER A 37 -23.13 -48.07 25.88
N LEU A 38 -23.82 -46.97 26.23
CA LEU A 38 -24.84 -46.72 27.29
C LEU A 38 -25.97 -47.79 27.42
N PRO A 39 -26.92 -47.69 28.39
CA PRO A 39 -26.86 -47.28 29.83
C PRO A 39 -27.77 -48.13 30.78
N ALA A 40 -27.78 -47.90 32.11
CA ALA A 40 -28.95 -48.12 32.99
C ALA A 40 -28.83 -47.50 34.42
N PHE A 41 -29.97 -47.40 35.10
CA PHE A 41 -30.25 -47.03 36.51
C PHE A 41 -29.53 -47.92 37.55
N GLY A 42 -29.37 -47.58 38.84
CA GLY A 42 -29.70 -46.34 39.58
C GLY A 42 -30.00 -46.59 41.09
N SER A 43 -29.89 -45.53 41.93
CA SER A 43 -30.35 -45.42 43.34
C SER A 43 -29.57 -46.10 44.50
N SER A 44 -29.64 -45.45 45.68
CA SER A 44 -29.60 -45.98 47.07
C SER A 44 -28.42 -46.85 47.59
N ALA A 45 -27.41 -46.16 48.14
CA ALA A 45 -26.94 -46.19 49.55
C ALA A 45 -27.69 -47.03 50.64
N PRO A 46 -27.13 -47.27 51.86
CA PRO A 46 -25.70 -47.33 52.31
C PRO A 46 -25.39 -48.37 53.44
N LEU A 47 -24.21 -48.25 54.09
CA LEU A 47 -23.82 -48.65 55.48
C LEU A 47 -23.68 -50.13 55.89
N ALA A 48 -22.44 -50.51 56.28
CA ALA A 48 -22.16 -51.34 57.48
C ALA A 48 -20.69 -51.16 57.95
N ARG A 49 -20.42 -51.37 59.26
CA ARG A 49 -19.07 -51.60 59.85
C ARG A 49 -18.90 -53.11 60.12
N PRO A 50 -17.68 -53.64 60.34
CA PRO A 50 -17.15 -53.69 61.72
C PRO A 50 -15.60 -53.57 61.88
N ASP A 51 -15.20 -53.38 63.14
CA ASP A 51 -13.87 -53.53 63.77
C ASP A 51 -13.91 -54.82 64.67
N PRO A 52 -12.84 -55.32 65.37
CA PRO A 52 -11.42 -54.93 65.41
C PRO A 52 -10.39 -56.13 65.52
N CYS A 53 -9.11 -55.82 65.87
CA CYS A 53 -8.17 -56.56 66.78
C CYS A 53 -6.93 -57.37 66.27
N ARG A 54 -5.72 -56.85 66.62
CA ARG A 54 -4.44 -57.54 67.04
C ARG A 54 -3.76 -58.51 66.03
N ARG A 55 -2.45 -58.82 66.05
CA ARG A 55 -1.36 -58.64 67.07
C ARG A 55 -0.01 -58.16 66.47
N ALA A 56 1.17 -58.60 66.96
CA ALA A 56 2.39 -57.74 67.03
C ALA A 56 3.77 -58.44 67.17
N GLN A 57 4.86 -57.63 67.23
CA GLN A 57 6.28 -57.94 67.61
C GLN A 57 7.16 -58.68 66.56
N PRO A 58 8.53 -58.79 66.67
CA PRO A 58 9.50 -58.76 67.81
C PRO A 58 10.23 -57.39 68.03
N ARG A 59 11.04 -57.07 69.07
CA ARG A 59 12.01 -57.77 69.99
C ARG A 59 13.43 -57.99 69.41
N ASP A 60 14.53 -58.08 70.17
CA ASP A 60 14.84 -58.15 71.64
C ASP A 60 16.24 -57.49 71.89
N SER A 61 16.89 -57.33 73.06
CA SER A 61 16.68 -57.66 74.50
C SER A 61 17.33 -56.53 75.39
N ALA A 62 18.14 -56.58 76.47
CA ALA A 62 18.91 -57.58 77.27
C ALA A 62 19.06 -57.14 78.79
N PRO A 63 20.15 -57.31 79.60
CA PRO A 63 19.95 -57.97 80.92
C PRO A 63 20.57 -57.39 82.23
N GLY A 64 20.08 -57.91 83.38
CA GLY A 64 20.69 -57.86 84.74
C GLY A 64 19.91 -57.02 85.77
N GLY A 65 19.62 -57.43 87.02
CA GLY A 65 19.84 -58.68 87.78
C GLY A 65 18.95 -58.71 89.06
N SER A 66 19.02 -59.73 89.92
CA SER A 66 18.04 -60.02 91.02
C SER A 66 18.66 -60.22 92.42
N CYS A 67 17.83 -60.17 93.50
CA CYS A 67 17.71 -61.18 94.60
C CYS A 67 16.95 -60.64 95.85
N ASP A 68 16.69 -61.54 96.81
CA ASP A 68 15.80 -61.44 98.00
C ASP A 68 16.44 -60.85 99.28
N GLY A 69 15.67 -60.71 100.39
CA GLY A 69 16.26 -60.75 101.76
C GLY A 69 15.63 -59.93 102.91
N VAL A 70 14.65 -60.53 103.61
CA VAL A 70 14.42 -60.64 105.09
C VAL A 70 14.86 -59.54 106.11
N THR A 71 14.01 -59.37 107.13
CA THR A 71 14.01 -58.56 108.37
C THR A 71 15.26 -58.43 109.25
N THR A 72 15.30 -57.35 110.06
CA THR A 72 15.54 -57.40 111.53
C THR A 72 14.78 -56.32 112.30
N THR A 73 14.47 -56.59 113.57
CA THR A 73 13.87 -55.70 114.58
C THR A 73 14.68 -55.78 115.88
N LEU A 74 14.69 -54.70 116.68
CA LEU A 74 14.84 -54.68 118.16
C LEU A 74 14.25 -53.33 118.61
N ASP A 75 13.22 -53.24 119.47
CA ASP A 75 13.11 -53.55 120.93
C ASP A 75 13.49 -52.31 121.79
N ASP A 76 12.94 -52.05 122.98
CA ASP A 76 12.31 -52.93 123.98
C ASP A 76 10.94 -52.43 124.54
N ALA A 77 10.28 -53.29 125.32
CA ALA A 77 9.07 -53.06 126.12
C ALA A 77 9.41 -53.14 127.65
N PRO A 78 8.51 -53.36 128.66
CA PRO A 78 7.05 -53.48 128.70
C PRO A 78 6.43 -52.36 129.61
N GLU A 79 5.57 -52.46 130.64
CA GLU A 79 4.90 -53.54 131.40
C GLU A 79 3.37 -53.29 131.55
N GLN A 80 2.73 -53.51 132.73
CA GLN A 80 1.28 -53.70 132.83
C GLN A 80 0.56 -53.00 134.00
N ALA A 81 -0.70 -52.61 133.71
CA ALA A 81 -1.90 -52.67 134.55
C ALA A 81 -1.90 -52.19 136.03
N ARG A 82 -2.84 -51.27 136.34
CA ARG A 82 -4.04 -51.55 137.18
C ARG A 82 -5.04 -50.39 137.13
N ALA A 83 -6.26 -50.62 137.59
CA ALA A 83 -7.36 -49.64 137.60
C ALA A 83 -7.80 -49.29 139.02
N THR A 84 -8.26 -48.05 139.25
CA THR A 84 -9.36 -47.72 140.18
C THR A 84 -9.81 -46.25 140.08
N ALA A 85 -11.06 -46.01 140.50
CA ALA A 85 -11.64 -44.74 141.01
C ALA A 85 -11.91 -43.54 140.05
N ALA A 86 -13.06 -42.92 140.33
CA ALA A 86 -13.50 -41.55 140.03
C ALA A 86 -13.90 -40.90 141.39
N PRO A 87 -14.39 -39.64 141.53
CA PRO A 87 -14.79 -38.60 140.55
C PRO A 87 -14.12 -37.22 140.94
N PRO A 88 -14.69 -35.99 140.80
CA PRO A 88 -15.83 -35.49 140.02
C PRO A 88 -15.63 -34.21 139.16
N ARG A 89 -16.53 -34.06 138.17
CA ARG A 89 -17.10 -32.86 137.51
C ARG A 89 -16.66 -31.44 137.96
N ALA A 90 -16.36 -30.56 136.99
CA ALA A 90 -16.57 -29.10 137.12
C ALA A 90 -16.86 -28.34 135.80
N TRP A 91 -16.03 -28.46 134.76
CA TRP A 91 -15.98 -27.45 133.66
C TRP A 91 -16.96 -27.62 132.48
N GLY A 92 -17.65 -28.75 132.34
CA GLY A 92 -18.49 -29.03 131.16
C GLY A 92 -19.62 -28.02 130.89
N ARG A 93 -20.08 -27.27 131.91
CA ARG A 93 -21.13 -26.26 131.75
C ARG A 93 -20.66 -24.97 131.06
N LEU A 94 -19.39 -24.59 131.18
CA LEU A 94 -18.89 -23.36 130.55
C LEU A 94 -18.63 -23.57 129.06
N LEU A 95 -18.11 -24.74 128.67
CA LEU A 95 -18.08 -25.16 127.27
C LEU A 95 -19.48 -25.34 126.68
N LEU A 96 -20.45 -25.88 127.43
CA LEU A 96 -21.84 -25.97 126.95
C LEU A 96 -22.50 -24.59 126.83
N ALA A 97 -22.29 -23.67 127.78
CA ALA A 97 -22.82 -22.31 127.72
C ALA A 97 -22.17 -21.50 126.60
N LEU A 98 -20.85 -21.64 126.37
CA LEU A 98 -20.16 -21.03 125.23
C LEU A 98 -20.63 -21.66 123.91
N ALA A 99 -20.81 -22.99 123.85
CA ALA A 99 -21.34 -23.66 122.67
C ALA A 99 -22.79 -23.24 122.37
N ILE A 100 -23.64 -23.08 123.39
CA ILE A 100 -25.01 -22.56 123.25
C ILE A 100 -25.01 -21.08 122.87
N PHE A 101 -24.15 -20.24 123.46
CA PHE A 101 -24.02 -18.83 123.07
C PHE A 101 -23.53 -18.70 121.63
N VAL A 102 -22.53 -19.50 121.23
CA VAL A 102 -22.09 -19.60 119.83
C VAL A 102 -23.19 -20.17 118.94
N LEU A 103 -24.00 -21.15 119.38
CA LEU A 103 -25.17 -21.63 118.64
C LEU A 103 -26.26 -20.56 118.49
N VAL A 104 -26.49 -19.73 119.50
CA VAL A 104 -27.46 -18.63 119.47
C VAL A 104 -26.94 -17.47 118.60
N VAL A 105 -25.66 -17.14 118.67
CA VAL A 105 -25.02 -16.15 117.78
C VAL A 105 -24.99 -16.66 116.34
N LEU A 106 -24.66 -17.92 116.10
CA LEU A 106 -24.72 -18.55 114.77
C LEU A 106 -26.16 -18.66 114.28
N ALA A 107 -27.14 -19.00 115.13
CA ALA A 107 -28.55 -19.05 114.75
C ALA A 107 -29.12 -17.65 114.47
N ALA A 108 -28.75 -16.64 115.25
CA ALA A 108 -29.13 -15.24 115.01
C ALA A 108 -28.48 -14.72 113.71
N ALA A 109 -27.19 -14.97 113.49
CA ALA A 109 -26.51 -14.65 112.24
C ALA A 109 -27.06 -15.45 111.05
N TRP A 110 -27.54 -16.68 111.26
CA TRP A 110 -28.19 -17.50 110.24
C TRP A 110 -29.61 -17.05 109.94
N LEU A 111 -30.37 -16.55 110.92
CA LEU A 111 -31.68 -15.94 110.73
C LEU A 111 -31.56 -14.58 110.04
N GLN A 112 -30.64 -13.73 110.51
CA GLN A 112 -30.30 -12.45 109.88
C GLN A 112 -29.41 -12.58 108.63
N ARG A 113 -29.11 -13.80 108.13
CA ARG A 113 -28.13 -14.02 107.04
C ARG A 113 -28.43 -13.21 105.77
N ARG A 114 -29.71 -13.00 105.45
CA ARG A 114 -30.15 -12.16 104.32
C ARG A 114 -29.84 -10.68 104.54
N THR A 115 -29.98 -10.17 105.77
CA THR A 115 -29.68 -8.79 106.15
C THR A 115 -28.17 -8.55 106.22
N ILE A 116 -27.44 -9.44 106.90
CA ILE A 116 -25.97 -9.36 107.05
C ILE A 116 -25.29 -9.45 105.68
N ALA A 117 -25.73 -10.37 104.81
CA ALA A 117 -25.18 -10.48 103.46
C ALA A 117 -25.53 -9.27 102.58
N ARG A 118 -26.74 -8.71 102.69
CA ARG A 118 -27.11 -7.47 101.99
C ARG A 118 -26.23 -6.32 102.46
N GLU A 119 -26.10 -6.09 103.76
CA GLU A 119 -25.20 -5.07 104.30
C GLU A 119 -23.74 -5.26 103.88
N PHE A 120 -23.24 -6.50 103.85
CA PHE A 120 -21.88 -6.81 103.42
C PHE A 120 -21.66 -6.49 101.94
N VAL A 121 -22.59 -6.95 101.08
CA VAL A 121 -22.56 -6.66 99.63
C VAL A 121 -22.70 -5.16 99.38
N ASP A 122 -23.67 -4.48 99.99
CA ASP A 122 -23.87 -3.03 99.87
C ASP A 122 -22.66 -2.23 100.37
N ARG A 123 -21.91 -2.75 101.34
CA ARG A 123 -20.70 -2.12 101.90
C ARG A 123 -19.49 -2.31 100.97
N GLU A 124 -19.30 -3.50 100.40
CA GLU A 124 -18.25 -3.77 99.41
C GLU A 124 -18.54 -3.09 98.05
N LEU A 125 -19.81 -3.03 97.63
CA LEU A 125 -20.26 -2.26 96.46
C LEU A 125 -19.99 -0.77 96.65
N ARG A 126 -20.39 -0.18 97.79
CA ARG A 126 -20.06 1.22 98.13
C ARG A 126 -18.55 1.47 98.18
N ARG A 127 -17.77 0.55 98.77
CA ARG A 127 -16.30 0.61 98.82
C ARG A 127 -15.65 0.58 97.43
N ARG A 128 -16.25 -0.12 96.46
CA ARG A 128 -15.86 -0.13 95.04
C ARG A 128 -16.50 1.01 94.22
N GLY A 129 -17.30 1.87 94.85
CA GLY A 129 -18.03 2.95 94.19
C GLY A 129 -19.05 2.46 93.15
N VAL A 130 -19.62 1.26 93.33
CA VAL A 130 -20.63 0.67 92.44
C VAL A 130 -22.00 0.90 93.04
N ALA A 131 -22.86 1.65 92.33
CA ALA A 131 -24.28 1.70 92.62
C ALA A 131 -24.96 0.45 92.05
N ALA A 132 -25.83 -0.18 92.83
CA ALA A 132 -26.69 -1.27 92.38
C ALA A 132 -27.96 -1.35 93.24
N GLU A 133 -29.04 -1.84 92.64
CA GLU A 133 -30.32 -2.15 93.28
C GLU A 133 -30.64 -3.62 92.94
N TYR A 134 -31.05 -4.44 93.93
CA TYR A 134 -31.26 -5.89 93.74
C TYR A 134 -32.05 -6.51 94.91
N HIS A 135 -32.79 -7.58 94.64
CA HIS A 135 -33.48 -8.37 95.66
C HIS A 135 -32.84 -9.76 95.82
N ILE A 136 -32.49 -10.14 97.05
CA ILE A 136 -31.92 -11.47 97.35
C ILE A 136 -33.04 -12.49 97.55
N GLU A 137 -33.42 -13.20 96.50
CA GLU A 137 -34.40 -14.28 96.54
C GLU A 137 -33.85 -15.49 97.32
N GLN A 138 -32.69 -16.01 96.91
CA GLN A 138 -32.06 -17.17 97.54
C GLN A 138 -30.59 -16.87 97.88
N LEU A 139 -30.18 -17.24 99.09
CA LEU A 139 -28.79 -17.11 99.54
C LEU A 139 -28.34 -18.39 100.24
N SER A 140 -27.30 -19.01 99.70
CA SER A 140 -26.61 -20.17 100.24
C SER A 140 -25.10 -20.07 99.99
N PRO A 141 -24.25 -20.88 100.66
CA PRO A 141 -22.80 -20.84 100.45
C PRO A 141 -22.38 -21.20 99.01
N TRP A 142 -23.22 -21.98 98.31
CA TRP A 142 -22.90 -22.56 96.99
C TRP A 142 -23.64 -21.87 95.83
N ARG A 143 -24.76 -21.19 96.12
CA ARG A 143 -25.62 -20.51 95.15
C ARG A 143 -26.24 -19.24 95.72
N GLN A 144 -26.20 -18.15 94.96
CA GLN A 144 -26.86 -16.89 95.28
C GLN A 144 -27.75 -16.47 94.10
N ARG A 145 -29.02 -16.19 94.37
CA ARG A 145 -30.04 -15.83 93.37
C ARG A 145 -30.60 -14.44 93.68
N LEU A 146 -30.41 -13.54 92.72
CA LEU A 146 -30.80 -12.14 92.78
C LEU A 146 -31.89 -11.88 91.74
N THR A 147 -32.94 -11.12 92.08
CA THR A 147 -33.95 -10.63 91.14
C THR A 147 -33.89 -9.11 91.02
N ASP A 148 -34.48 -8.59 89.95
CA ASP A 148 -34.66 -7.15 89.72
C ASP A 148 -33.35 -6.37 89.82
N VAL A 149 -32.29 -6.97 89.25
CA VAL A 149 -30.91 -6.48 89.39
C VAL A 149 -30.71 -5.29 88.46
N VAL A 150 -30.25 -4.18 89.02
CA VAL A 150 -29.80 -2.97 88.31
C VAL A 150 -28.40 -2.64 88.80
N ILE A 151 -27.44 -2.41 87.89
CA ILE A 151 -26.07 -2.01 88.21
C ILE A 151 -25.72 -0.75 87.40
N GLY A 152 -25.09 0.22 88.05
CA GLY A 152 -24.79 1.54 87.49
C GLY A 152 -25.80 2.61 87.92
N ASN A 153 -25.97 3.65 87.10
CA ASN A 153 -26.94 4.72 87.35
C ASN A 153 -28.37 4.23 87.10
N SER A 154 -29.29 4.28 88.08
CA SER A 154 -30.66 3.78 87.89
C SER A 154 -31.48 4.51 86.81
N ARG A 155 -31.09 5.74 86.42
CA ARG A 155 -31.67 6.46 85.26
C ARG A 155 -31.04 6.08 83.92
N ASP A 156 -29.85 5.48 83.92
CA ASP A 156 -29.14 5.06 82.70
C ASP A 156 -28.23 3.84 82.99
N PRO A 157 -28.78 2.66 83.31
CA PRO A 157 -28.02 1.57 83.93
C PRO A 157 -27.01 0.90 83.00
N ASP A 158 -25.91 0.40 83.58
CA ASP A 158 -24.86 -0.36 82.89
C ASP A 158 -25.27 -1.83 82.70
N LEU A 159 -26.03 -2.38 83.64
CA LEU A 159 -26.72 -3.66 83.49
C LEU A 159 -28.09 -3.63 84.15
N THR A 160 -29.05 -4.32 83.53
CA THR A 160 -30.28 -4.78 84.20
C THR A 160 -30.51 -6.26 83.93
N ALA A 161 -31.10 -6.98 84.88
CA ALA A 161 -31.51 -8.37 84.71
C ALA A 161 -32.74 -8.68 85.56
N ASP A 162 -33.70 -9.45 85.00
CA ASP A 162 -34.86 -9.89 85.78
C ASP A 162 -34.48 -10.91 86.86
N TRP A 163 -33.53 -11.80 86.57
CA TRP A 163 -32.79 -12.56 87.60
C TRP A 163 -31.39 -12.97 87.16
N ILE A 164 -30.51 -13.12 88.15
CA ILE A 164 -29.14 -13.67 88.04
C ILE A 164 -28.94 -14.70 89.16
N GLU A 165 -28.44 -15.88 88.81
CA GLU A 165 -28.11 -16.97 89.72
C GLU A 165 -26.62 -17.32 89.56
N ILE A 166 -25.84 -17.10 90.61
CA ILE A 166 -24.39 -17.33 90.65
C ILE A 166 -24.13 -18.61 91.46
N GLY A 167 -23.35 -19.52 90.90
CA GLY A 167 -22.83 -20.72 91.57
C GLY A 167 -21.38 -20.53 91.98
N THR A 168 -21.10 -20.66 93.28
CA THR A 168 -19.78 -20.40 93.88
C THR A 168 -19.19 -21.64 94.55
N SER A 169 -17.91 -21.91 94.27
CA SER A 169 -17.08 -22.78 95.10
C SER A 169 -16.47 -21.97 96.25
N LEU A 170 -16.47 -22.55 97.45
CA LEU A 170 -15.81 -22.00 98.63
C LEU A 170 -14.68 -22.92 99.06
N LEU A 171 -13.44 -22.48 98.82
CA LEU A 171 -12.26 -23.03 99.47
C LEU A 171 -11.92 -22.16 100.69
N PRO A 172 -11.24 -22.69 101.73
CA PRO A 172 -11.01 -21.97 102.99
C PRO A 172 -10.26 -20.62 102.87
N TRP A 173 -9.66 -20.33 101.71
CA TRP A 173 -8.92 -19.09 101.45
C TRP A 173 -9.40 -18.32 100.19
N ARG A 174 -10.37 -18.85 99.42
CA ARG A 174 -10.83 -18.24 98.15
C ARG A 174 -12.24 -18.68 97.75
N ALA A 175 -13.00 -17.75 97.18
CA ALA A 175 -14.28 -18.02 96.53
C ALA A 175 -14.12 -17.90 95.01
N GLU A 176 -14.62 -18.87 94.25
CA GLU A 176 -14.53 -18.91 92.78
C GLU A 176 -15.92 -19.14 92.17
N VAL A 177 -16.26 -18.37 91.13
CA VAL A 177 -17.51 -18.54 90.38
C VAL A 177 -17.34 -19.69 89.39
N LEU A 178 -18.20 -20.69 89.47
CA LEU A 178 -18.21 -21.86 88.56
C LEU A 178 -19.34 -21.78 87.53
N GLU A 179 -20.47 -21.18 87.90
CA GLU A 179 -21.66 -21.11 87.05
C GLU A 179 -22.34 -19.74 87.19
N VAL A 180 -22.81 -19.19 86.08
CA VAL A 180 -23.63 -17.98 86.01
C VAL A 180 -24.83 -18.27 85.12
N ARG A 181 -26.03 -18.13 85.68
CA ARG A 181 -27.29 -18.35 84.97
C ARG A 181 -28.12 -17.07 85.05
N ALA A 182 -28.77 -16.68 83.96
CA ALA A 182 -29.58 -15.45 83.94
C ALA A 182 -30.74 -15.51 82.94
N GLY A 183 -31.80 -14.76 83.25
CA GLY A 183 -32.99 -14.66 82.42
C GLY A 183 -32.81 -13.71 81.23
N ARG A 184 -33.49 -12.56 81.29
CA ARG A 184 -33.34 -11.45 80.34
C ARG A 184 -32.36 -10.44 80.90
N VAL A 185 -31.16 -10.39 80.35
CA VAL A 185 -30.10 -9.45 80.73
C VAL A 185 -30.02 -8.36 79.68
N ARG A 186 -29.92 -7.10 80.10
CA ARG A 186 -29.50 -5.97 79.26
C ARG A 186 -28.19 -5.45 79.83
N MET A 187 -27.20 -5.21 78.98
CA MET A 187 -25.87 -4.74 79.39
C MET A 187 -25.40 -3.66 78.43
N LYS A 188 -24.67 -2.67 78.94
CA LYS A 188 -23.90 -1.72 78.14
C LYS A 188 -22.42 -2.09 78.19
N ALA A 189 -21.74 -1.83 77.08
CA ALA A 189 -20.30 -1.78 77.06
C ALA A 189 -19.84 -0.65 76.14
N ARG A 190 -18.61 -0.20 76.35
CA ARG A 190 -17.92 0.74 75.46
C ARG A 190 -16.48 0.28 75.22
N ILE A 191 -15.92 0.61 74.05
CA ILE A 191 -14.51 0.41 73.75
C ILE A 191 -13.82 1.77 73.83
N ALA A 192 -12.84 1.90 74.73
CA ALA A 192 -12.07 3.13 74.93
C ALA A 192 -10.57 2.80 74.98
N GLY A 193 -9.76 3.45 74.15
CA GLY A 193 -8.30 3.22 74.10
C GLY A 193 -7.92 1.75 73.80
N GLY A 194 -8.74 1.05 73.01
CA GLY A 194 -8.54 -0.38 72.71
C GLY A 194 -8.93 -1.35 73.83
N LYS A 195 -9.52 -0.87 74.93
CA LYS A 195 -10.00 -1.70 76.05
C LYS A 195 -11.52 -1.72 76.10
N LEU A 196 -12.10 -2.89 76.35
CA LEU A 196 -13.51 -3.04 76.69
C LEU A 196 -13.74 -2.50 78.11
N SER A 197 -14.86 -1.78 78.29
CA SER A 197 -15.33 -1.26 79.57
C SER A 197 -16.82 -1.54 79.71
N LEU A 198 -17.21 -2.18 80.80
CA LEU A 198 -18.56 -2.59 81.18
C LEU A 198 -19.18 -1.62 82.22
N GLY A 199 -18.75 -0.36 82.21
CA GLY A 199 -19.22 0.68 83.13
C GLY A 199 -18.87 0.35 84.59
N ALA A 200 -19.85 0.41 85.50
CA ALA A 200 -19.66 0.08 86.90
C ALA A 200 -19.20 -1.37 87.15
N ILE A 201 -19.49 -2.31 86.23
CA ILE A 201 -19.11 -3.73 86.36
C ILE A 201 -17.57 -3.91 86.34
N ASP A 202 -16.83 -3.02 85.67
CA ASP A 202 -15.35 -3.08 85.59
C ASP A 202 -14.69 -3.09 86.98
N ARG A 203 -15.35 -2.52 87.99
CA ARG A 203 -14.86 -2.43 89.39
C ARG A 203 -15.14 -3.69 90.21
N LEU A 204 -15.99 -4.58 89.69
CA LEU A 204 -16.31 -5.87 90.29
C LEU A 204 -15.36 -6.97 89.79
N LEU A 205 -14.80 -6.82 88.59
CA LEU A 205 -13.82 -7.73 87.99
C LEU A 205 -12.48 -7.71 88.75
N PRO A 206 -11.70 -8.82 88.73
CA PRO A 206 -10.37 -8.86 89.31
C PRO A 206 -9.37 -7.99 88.52
N PRO A 207 -8.29 -7.47 89.15
CA PRO A 207 -7.31 -6.64 88.48
C PRO A 207 -6.59 -7.39 87.35
N SER A 208 -6.32 -6.70 86.24
CA SER A 208 -5.74 -7.28 85.02
C SER A 208 -4.36 -7.89 85.25
N SER A 209 -4.23 -9.21 85.07
CA SER A 209 -3.04 -9.99 85.45
C SER A 209 -1.87 -9.95 84.46
N GLY A 210 -1.93 -9.09 83.43
CA GLY A 210 -0.91 -8.93 82.39
C GLY A 210 -0.77 -10.12 81.41
N LYS A 211 -1.47 -11.23 81.65
CA LYS A 211 -1.51 -12.41 80.78
C LYS A 211 -2.34 -12.15 79.51
N PRO A 212 -2.14 -12.92 78.42
CA PRO A 212 -3.03 -12.89 77.26
C PRO A 212 -4.49 -13.13 77.65
N LEU A 213 -5.42 -12.55 76.89
CA LEU A 213 -6.86 -12.74 77.10
C LEU A 213 -7.22 -14.21 76.92
N ALA A 214 -7.75 -14.84 77.98
CA ALA A 214 -8.24 -16.21 77.97
C ALA A 214 -9.70 -16.23 78.39
N LEU A 215 -10.46 -17.19 77.87
CA LEU A 215 -11.86 -17.39 78.23
C LEU A 215 -11.93 -17.97 79.66
N PRO A 216 -12.86 -17.50 80.51
CA PRO A 216 -12.94 -17.95 81.89
C PRO A 216 -13.55 -19.35 81.97
N HIS A 217 -13.07 -20.17 82.91
CA HIS A 217 -13.65 -21.49 83.22
C HIS A 217 -14.96 -21.32 84.04
N VAL A 218 -16.00 -20.82 83.36
CA VAL A 218 -17.32 -20.54 83.94
C VAL A 218 -18.38 -21.12 83.00
N LYS A 219 -19.34 -21.84 83.57
CA LYS A 219 -20.53 -22.30 82.86
C LYS A 219 -21.53 -21.14 82.77
N LEU A 220 -21.83 -20.69 81.56
CA LEU A 220 -22.88 -19.70 81.30
C LEU A 220 -24.18 -20.41 80.89
N ASP A 221 -25.33 -19.92 81.34
CA ASP A 221 -26.68 -20.37 80.94
C ASP A 221 -27.59 -19.14 80.83
N VAL A 222 -27.81 -18.62 79.61
CA VAL A 222 -28.51 -17.34 79.40
C VAL A 222 -29.54 -17.37 78.28
N ALA A 223 -30.74 -16.86 78.58
CA ALA A 223 -31.90 -16.95 77.71
C ALA A 223 -32.03 -15.78 76.72
N ASP A 224 -31.75 -14.54 77.15
CA ASP A 224 -31.77 -13.34 76.30
C ASP A 224 -30.82 -12.27 76.88
N LEU A 225 -29.53 -12.33 76.52
CA LEU A 225 -28.55 -11.31 76.87
C LEU A 225 -28.43 -10.29 75.74
N ARG A 226 -28.79 -9.04 76.00
CA ARG A 226 -28.73 -7.93 75.04
C ARG A 226 -27.64 -6.94 75.44
N LEU A 227 -26.49 -7.05 74.78
CA LEU A 227 -25.37 -6.14 74.94
C LEU A 227 -25.46 -5.00 73.92
N ARG A 228 -25.54 -3.77 74.40
CA ARG A 228 -25.34 -2.54 73.60
C ARG A 228 -23.88 -2.11 73.73
N LEU A 229 -23.10 -2.38 72.69
CA LEU A 229 -21.67 -2.08 72.61
C LEU A 229 -21.45 -0.81 71.80
N ASP A 230 -21.02 0.27 72.45
CA ASP A 230 -20.39 1.39 71.76
C ASP A 230 -18.95 0.99 71.39
N SER A 231 -18.69 0.82 70.10
CA SER A 231 -17.36 0.40 69.63
C SER A 231 -16.36 1.56 69.48
N GLY A 232 -16.77 2.81 69.72
CA GLY A 232 -16.05 4.02 69.28
C GLY A 232 -16.13 4.26 67.76
N HIS A 233 -16.60 3.26 67.00
CA HIS A 233 -16.85 3.29 65.56
C HIS A 233 -18.35 3.25 65.23
N GLY A 234 -19.23 3.35 66.23
CA GLY A 234 -20.67 3.15 66.10
C GLY A 234 -21.21 2.14 67.11
N VAL A 235 -22.53 2.09 67.25
CA VAL A 235 -23.21 1.23 68.23
C VAL A 235 -23.61 -0.09 67.61
N ILE A 236 -23.15 -1.19 68.22
CA ILE A 236 -23.47 -2.57 67.87
C ILE A 236 -24.37 -3.14 68.96
N GLU A 237 -25.53 -3.66 68.59
CA GLU A 237 -26.42 -4.39 69.49
C GLU A 237 -26.25 -5.90 69.24
N VAL A 238 -26.00 -6.65 70.31
CA VAL A 238 -25.70 -8.09 70.32
C VAL A 238 -26.71 -8.80 71.21
N ALA A 239 -27.55 -9.65 70.64
CA ALA A 239 -28.50 -10.48 71.39
C ALA A 239 -28.02 -11.94 71.40
N LEU A 240 -27.48 -12.38 72.54
CA LEU A 240 -26.91 -13.71 72.77
C LEU A 240 -27.85 -14.58 73.61
N ALA A 241 -28.08 -15.81 73.17
CA ALA A 241 -28.74 -16.88 73.94
C ALA A 241 -27.93 -18.17 73.82
N GLY A 242 -27.61 -18.85 74.91
CA GLY A 242 -26.73 -20.02 74.87
C GLY A 242 -26.36 -20.59 76.24
N ARG A 243 -25.79 -21.79 76.24
CA ARG A 243 -25.42 -22.52 77.45
C ARG A 243 -24.14 -23.36 77.30
N GLY A 244 -23.40 -23.53 78.39
CA GLY A 244 -22.22 -24.40 78.51
C GLY A 244 -20.99 -23.69 79.09
N LEU A 245 -19.87 -24.41 79.19
CA LEU A 245 -18.60 -23.88 79.68
C LEU A 245 -17.96 -22.94 78.66
N LEU A 246 -17.63 -21.71 79.08
CA LEU A 246 -17.11 -20.65 78.22
C LEU A 246 -15.71 -20.93 77.66
N ASP A 247 -14.99 -21.94 78.16
CA ASP A 247 -13.73 -22.44 77.64
C ASP A 247 -13.88 -23.77 76.86
N ASP A 248 -14.62 -24.77 77.34
CA ASP A 248 -14.84 -26.03 76.62
C ASP A 248 -16.28 -26.57 76.73
N GLY A 249 -17.14 -26.19 75.78
CA GLY A 249 -18.50 -26.77 75.63
C GLY A 249 -19.66 -25.78 75.45
N PHE A 250 -19.42 -24.46 75.46
CA PHE A 250 -20.48 -23.48 75.21
C PHE A 250 -21.07 -23.60 73.81
N ALA A 251 -22.41 -23.59 73.71
CA ALA A 251 -23.15 -23.49 72.46
C ALA A 251 -24.30 -22.48 72.59
N GLY A 252 -24.38 -21.56 71.63
CA GLY A 252 -25.39 -20.50 71.61
C GLY A 252 -25.59 -19.88 70.23
N LYS A 253 -26.44 -18.86 70.18
CA LYS A 253 -26.73 -18.05 69.00
C LYS A 253 -26.63 -16.56 69.35
N ALA A 254 -25.86 -15.82 68.57
CA ALA A 254 -25.75 -14.38 68.65
C ALA A 254 -26.45 -13.74 67.43
N ARG A 255 -27.39 -12.83 67.67
CA ARG A 255 -27.85 -11.88 66.64
C ARG A 255 -27.07 -10.59 66.79
N LEU A 256 -26.69 -9.99 65.67
CA LEU A 256 -25.94 -8.74 65.59
C LEU A 256 -26.75 -7.72 64.79
N SER A 257 -26.78 -6.47 65.24
CA SER A 257 -27.33 -5.36 64.47
C SER A 257 -26.64 -4.04 64.79
N ALA A 258 -26.26 -3.28 63.76
CA ALA A 258 -25.74 -1.92 63.91
C ALA A 258 -26.34 -1.01 62.81
N PRO A 259 -27.04 0.09 63.15
CA PRO A 259 -27.60 1.00 62.16
C PRO A 259 -26.53 1.62 61.24
N ARG A 260 -25.37 1.93 61.82
CA ARG A 260 -24.17 2.42 61.13
C ARG A 260 -22.91 1.98 61.91
N LEU A 261 -21.85 1.63 61.20
CA LEU A 261 -20.54 1.28 61.75
C LEU A 261 -19.41 1.78 60.83
N ASP A 262 -18.61 2.73 61.33
CA ASP A 262 -17.54 3.44 60.61
C ASP A 262 -16.15 2.90 61.01
N LEU A 263 -15.74 1.78 60.39
CA LEU A 263 -14.52 1.04 60.75
C LEU A 263 -13.49 1.07 59.63
N ALA A 264 -12.22 1.35 59.98
CA ALA A 264 -11.06 1.28 59.09
C ALA A 264 -11.18 2.05 57.75
N GLY A 265 -11.91 3.17 57.73
CA GLY A 265 -12.16 3.98 56.52
C GLY A 265 -13.38 3.54 55.69
N CYS A 266 -14.15 2.56 56.17
CA CYS A 266 -15.40 2.10 55.57
C CYS A 266 -16.60 2.38 56.49
N SER A 267 -17.72 2.81 55.91
CA SER A 267 -19.02 2.99 56.59
C SER A 267 -19.98 1.86 56.17
N ALA A 268 -20.30 0.95 57.08
CA ALA A 268 -21.33 -0.07 56.89
C ALA A 268 -22.68 0.44 57.43
N SER A 269 -23.74 0.40 56.61
CA SER A 269 -25.09 0.84 56.97
C SER A 269 -26.06 -0.35 57.06
N GLY A 270 -26.92 -0.35 58.07
CA GLY A 270 -27.92 -1.40 58.28
C GLY A 270 -27.32 -2.80 58.43
N LEU A 271 -26.21 -2.91 59.17
CA LEU A 271 -25.55 -4.19 59.47
C LEU A 271 -26.51 -5.07 60.29
N ALA A 272 -26.73 -6.31 59.86
CA ALA A 272 -27.54 -7.31 60.55
C ALA A 272 -26.93 -8.70 60.37
N GLY A 273 -27.07 -9.59 61.35
CA GLY A 273 -26.52 -10.94 61.26
C GLY A 273 -27.04 -11.90 62.31
N ALA A 274 -26.89 -13.19 62.04
CA ALA A 274 -27.20 -14.28 62.96
C ALA A 274 -26.12 -15.34 62.89
N LEU A 275 -25.42 -15.56 64.00
CA LEU A 275 -24.28 -16.48 64.11
C LEU A 275 -24.60 -17.57 65.16
N ASP A 276 -24.41 -18.83 64.79
CA ASP A 276 -24.12 -19.88 65.76
C ASP A 276 -22.74 -19.58 66.39
N VAL A 277 -22.67 -19.66 67.72
CA VAL A 277 -21.44 -19.54 68.51
C VAL A 277 -21.20 -20.85 69.24
N ARG A 278 -20.07 -21.52 68.98
CA ARG A 278 -19.66 -22.72 69.73
C ARG A 278 -18.21 -22.57 70.20
N ILE A 279 -17.91 -22.88 71.46
CA ILE A 279 -16.56 -22.79 72.02
C ILE A 279 -16.13 -24.19 72.44
N ALA A 280 -14.96 -24.63 71.96
CA ALA A 280 -14.32 -25.87 72.36
C ALA A 280 -12.81 -25.67 72.48
N LYS A 281 -12.18 -26.22 73.53
CA LYS A 281 -10.74 -26.14 73.83
C LYS A 281 -10.21 -24.69 73.77
N ALA A 282 -10.94 -23.79 74.41
CA ALA A 282 -10.79 -22.34 74.45
C ALA A 282 -10.86 -21.61 73.08
N ARG A 283 -11.33 -22.27 72.00
CA ARG A 283 -11.42 -21.69 70.65
C ARG A 283 -12.88 -21.45 70.26
N PRO A 284 -13.34 -20.18 70.21
CA PRO A 284 -14.63 -19.84 69.64
C PRO A 284 -14.70 -20.13 68.14
N THR A 285 -15.82 -20.67 67.72
CA THR A 285 -16.24 -20.79 66.32
C THR A 285 -17.50 -19.97 66.11
N LEU A 286 -17.53 -19.20 65.02
CA LEU A 286 -18.59 -18.29 64.63
C LEU A 286 -19.06 -18.70 63.23
N ALA A 287 -20.32 -19.11 63.11
CA ALA A 287 -20.87 -19.64 61.86
C ALA A 287 -22.26 -19.05 61.54
N GLY A 288 -22.39 -18.31 60.43
CA GLY A 288 -23.69 -17.83 59.96
C GLY A 288 -23.66 -16.62 59.03
N PRO A 289 -24.84 -16.19 58.54
CA PRO A 289 -24.98 -15.03 57.68
C PRO A 289 -24.83 -13.69 58.43
N LEU A 290 -24.02 -12.82 57.86
CA LEU A 290 -23.97 -11.38 58.07
C LEU A 290 -24.45 -10.67 56.80
N SER A 291 -25.04 -9.48 56.93
CA SER A 291 -25.46 -8.63 55.83
C SER A 291 -25.42 -7.16 56.21
N ALA A 292 -25.35 -6.28 55.22
CA ALA A 292 -25.59 -4.84 55.37
C ALA A 292 -26.45 -4.33 54.19
N SER A 293 -27.08 -3.16 54.32
CA SER A 293 -27.78 -2.53 53.20
C SER A 293 -26.81 -1.87 52.21
N ARG A 294 -25.74 -1.27 52.75
CA ARG A 294 -24.65 -0.65 52.00
C ARG A 294 -23.33 -0.72 52.79
N LEU A 295 -22.21 -0.76 52.08
CA LEU A 295 -20.87 -0.56 52.62
C LEU A 295 -20.14 0.44 51.70
N ASP A 296 -19.68 1.56 52.25
CA ASP A 296 -19.01 2.64 51.52
C ASP A 296 -17.57 2.78 52.02
N CYS A 297 -16.57 2.52 51.16
CA CYS A 297 -15.14 2.53 51.48
C CYS A 297 -14.40 3.50 50.55
N ALA A 298 -14.12 4.72 51.03
CA ALA A 298 -13.55 5.80 50.21
C ALA A 298 -14.31 6.04 48.89
N ASP A 299 -13.76 5.66 47.73
CA ASP A 299 -14.39 5.77 46.41
C ASP A 299 -15.17 4.51 45.97
N VAL A 300 -15.23 3.47 46.83
CA VAL A 300 -15.85 2.18 46.54
C VAL A 300 -17.20 2.05 47.25
N HIS A 301 -18.28 1.98 46.49
CA HIS A 301 -19.64 1.76 46.99
C HIS A 301 -20.07 0.30 46.78
N VAL A 302 -20.60 -0.36 47.81
CA VAL A 302 -20.94 -1.78 47.80
C VAL A 302 -22.40 -1.95 48.24
N ALA A 303 -23.25 -2.38 47.31
CA ALA A 303 -24.70 -2.51 47.50
C ALA A 303 -25.09 -3.90 48.02
N ALA A 304 -25.88 -3.92 49.10
CA ALA A 304 -26.44 -5.10 49.76
C ALA A 304 -25.45 -6.28 49.95
N PRO A 305 -24.26 -6.07 50.55
CA PRO A 305 -23.32 -7.16 50.81
C PRO A 305 -23.89 -8.17 51.82
N ARG A 306 -23.63 -9.45 51.55
CA ARG A 306 -23.98 -10.62 52.38
C ARG A 306 -22.76 -11.54 52.46
N LEU A 307 -22.47 -12.03 53.66
CA LEU A 307 -21.31 -12.85 53.99
C LEU A 307 -21.78 -14.02 54.86
N THR A 308 -21.76 -15.25 54.35
CA THR A 308 -21.93 -16.44 55.20
C THR A 308 -20.56 -16.84 55.71
N VAL A 309 -20.25 -16.43 56.94
CA VAL A 309 -18.91 -16.60 57.54
C VAL A 309 -18.88 -17.88 58.37
N GLN A 310 -17.80 -18.64 58.24
CA GLN A 310 -17.40 -19.70 59.16
C GLN A 310 -15.96 -19.41 59.61
N ALA A 311 -15.81 -18.88 60.83
CA ALA A 311 -14.52 -18.50 61.42
C ALA A 311 -14.25 -19.30 62.69
N THR A 312 -12.98 -19.64 62.92
CA THR A 312 -12.45 -20.16 64.20
C THR A 312 -11.42 -19.17 64.73
N LEU A 313 -11.52 -18.81 66.00
CA LEU A 313 -10.56 -17.94 66.68
C LEU A 313 -9.54 -18.78 67.48
N GLY A 314 -8.31 -18.26 67.59
CA GLY A 314 -7.29 -18.83 68.48
C GLY A 314 -7.66 -18.71 69.96
N ALA A 315 -7.00 -19.50 70.81
CA ALA A 315 -7.31 -19.55 72.24
C ALA A 315 -7.04 -18.23 73.00
N ALA A 316 -6.19 -17.37 72.45
CA ALA A 316 -5.92 -16.01 72.96
C ALA A 316 -6.72 -14.91 72.23
N LEU A 317 -7.64 -15.30 71.33
CA LEU A 317 -8.42 -14.43 70.42
C LEU A 317 -7.55 -13.51 69.51
N ASP A 318 -6.28 -13.88 69.32
CA ASP A 318 -5.24 -13.14 68.60
C ASP A 318 -5.11 -13.49 67.10
N SER A 319 -5.79 -14.56 66.71
CA SER A 319 -5.65 -15.28 65.44
C SER A 319 -7.00 -15.82 64.96
N TRP A 320 -7.15 -15.96 63.64
CA TRP A 320 -8.40 -16.35 62.97
C TRP A 320 -8.12 -17.22 61.75
N ALA A 321 -8.92 -18.29 61.58
CA ALA A 321 -8.89 -19.14 60.40
C ALA A 321 -10.30 -19.56 59.98
N GLY A 322 -10.58 -19.62 58.68
CA GLY A 322 -11.92 -19.94 58.19
C GLY A 322 -12.18 -19.60 56.72
N ALA A 323 -13.45 -19.47 56.37
CA ALA A 323 -13.91 -19.01 55.06
C ALA A 323 -15.21 -18.21 55.15
N ALA A 324 -15.46 -17.40 54.14
CA ALA A 324 -16.71 -16.70 53.92
C ALA A 324 -17.21 -16.95 52.49
N ASP A 325 -18.48 -17.30 52.36
CA ASP A 325 -19.20 -17.24 51.08
C ASP A 325 -19.80 -15.84 50.94
N VAL A 326 -19.32 -15.12 49.93
CA VAL A 326 -19.61 -13.70 49.65
C VAL A 326 -20.69 -13.60 48.58
N ALA A 327 -21.64 -12.69 48.77
CA ALA A 327 -22.60 -12.27 47.75
C ALA A 327 -22.89 -10.76 47.88
N VAL A 328 -22.80 -10.02 46.78
CA VAL A 328 -22.94 -8.55 46.71
C VAL A 328 -23.80 -8.22 45.50
N ALA A 329 -24.80 -7.33 45.65
CA ALA A 329 -25.70 -6.99 44.55
C ALA A 329 -25.02 -6.12 43.49
N GLY A 330 -24.18 -5.17 43.91
CA GLY A 330 -23.36 -4.35 43.02
C GLY A 330 -22.18 -3.72 43.75
N LEU A 331 -21.12 -3.41 42.99
CA LEU A 331 -19.94 -2.68 43.43
C LEU A 331 -19.63 -1.59 42.41
N GLU A 332 -19.40 -0.37 42.88
CA GLU A 332 -19.11 0.80 42.04
C GLU A 332 -17.86 1.54 42.55
N THR A 333 -16.97 1.97 41.65
CA THR A 333 -15.77 2.77 41.99
C THR A 333 -15.29 3.53 40.76
N ALA A 334 -15.04 4.84 40.90
CA ALA A 334 -14.40 5.69 39.90
C ALA A 334 -14.88 5.47 38.43
N GLY A 335 -16.20 5.44 38.22
CA GLY A 335 -16.81 5.23 36.89
C GLY A 335 -16.82 3.77 36.39
N ARG A 336 -16.49 2.80 37.25
CA ARG A 336 -16.55 1.36 37.01
C ARG A 336 -17.65 0.74 37.86
N GLN A 337 -18.41 -0.19 37.28
CA GLN A 337 -19.56 -0.87 37.89
C GLN A 337 -19.43 -2.37 37.69
N VAL A 338 -19.71 -3.17 38.72
CA VAL A 338 -19.70 -4.64 38.69
C VAL A 338 -20.93 -5.17 39.43
N SER A 339 -21.81 -5.89 38.72
CA SER A 339 -23.04 -6.45 39.30
C SER A 339 -22.86 -7.88 39.80
N GLY A 340 -23.61 -8.28 40.84
CA GLY A 340 -23.77 -9.67 41.25
C GLY A 340 -22.47 -10.41 41.61
N VAL A 341 -21.55 -9.78 42.36
CA VAL A 341 -20.31 -10.43 42.78
C VAL A 341 -20.63 -11.53 43.79
N SER A 342 -20.20 -12.77 43.52
CA SER A 342 -20.39 -13.91 44.42
C SER A 342 -19.21 -14.87 44.37
N GLY A 343 -18.97 -15.61 45.46
CA GLY A 343 -17.92 -16.63 45.50
C GLY A 343 -17.42 -16.90 46.91
N ARG A 344 -16.25 -17.54 47.04
CA ARG A 344 -15.68 -17.95 48.32
C ARG A 344 -14.33 -17.26 48.58
N VAL A 345 -14.12 -16.83 49.81
CA VAL A 345 -12.84 -16.30 50.32
C VAL A 345 -12.44 -17.09 51.57
N SER A 346 -11.30 -17.76 51.56
CA SER A 346 -10.70 -18.33 52.76
C SER A 346 -9.77 -17.31 53.42
N PHE A 347 -9.62 -17.38 54.74
CA PHE A 347 -8.74 -16.52 55.52
C PHE A 347 -8.00 -17.32 56.61
N ASP A 348 -6.75 -16.97 56.84
CA ASP A 348 -5.85 -17.55 57.83
C ASP A 348 -4.88 -16.43 58.28
N GLY A 349 -4.90 -16.06 59.56
CA GLY A 349 -4.23 -14.84 60.01
C GLY A 349 -4.33 -14.52 61.50
N GLY A 350 -3.96 -13.29 61.83
CA GLY A 350 -3.98 -12.71 63.16
C GLY A 350 -3.49 -11.25 63.13
N ALA A 351 -3.18 -10.67 64.28
CA ALA A 351 -2.79 -9.24 64.39
C ALA A 351 -1.60 -8.80 63.50
N LYS A 352 -0.79 -9.73 62.98
CA LYS A 352 0.34 -9.46 62.07
C LYS A 352 -0.03 -9.50 60.57
N GLY A 353 -1.24 -9.93 60.21
CA GLY A 353 -1.72 -10.04 58.83
C GLY A 353 -2.61 -11.25 58.58
N THR A 354 -3.26 -11.28 57.40
CA THR A 354 -4.16 -12.34 56.93
C THR A 354 -3.76 -12.78 55.52
N ARG A 355 -3.65 -14.09 55.30
CA ARG A 355 -3.50 -14.71 53.97
C ARG A 355 -4.72 -15.54 53.62
N GLY A 356 -4.88 -15.88 52.35
CA GLY A 356 -5.99 -16.72 51.92
C GLY A 356 -6.10 -16.96 50.43
N ARG A 357 -7.18 -17.61 50.03
CA ARG A 357 -7.58 -17.81 48.62
C ARG A 357 -8.92 -17.15 48.38
N LEU A 358 -9.07 -16.50 47.24
CA LEU A 358 -10.35 -15.98 46.76
C LEU A 358 -10.69 -16.62 45.41
N ALA A 359 -11.97 -16.91 45.22
CA ALA A 359 -12.54 -17.35 43.95
C ALA A 359 -13.90 -16.66 43.81
N LEU A 360 -13.92 -15.53 43.12
CA LEU A 360 -15.07 -14.65 42.95
C LEU A 360 -15.45 -14.56 41.47
N ARG A 361 -16.76 -14.50 41.20
CA ARG A 361 -17.37 -14.27 39.89
C ARG A 361 -18.34 -13.10 39.98
N SER A 362 -18.59 -12.41 38.87
CA SER A 362 -19.62 -11.36 38.76
C SER A 362 -20.60 -11.65 37.63
N GLY A 363 -21.74 -10.95 37.66
CA GLY A 363 -22.51 -10.65 36.46
C GLY A 363 -21.86 -9.53 35.64
N ARG A 364 -22.70 -8.75 34.96
CA ARG A 364 -22.26 -7.67 34.05
C ARG A 364 -21.30 -6.70 34.72
N PHE A 365 -20.31 -6.26 33.96
CA PHE A 365 -19.35 -5.23 34.37
C PHE A 365 -19.25 -4.14 33.31
N ALA A 366 -18.97 -2.91 33.74
CA ALA A 366 -18.72 -1.77 32.88
C ALA A 366 -17.57 -0.93 33.45
N ALA A 367 -16.65 -0.51 32.60
CA ALA A 367 -15.58 0.42 32.92
C ALA A 367 -15.29 1.29 31.67
N PRO A 368 -14.66 2.47 31.80
CA PRO A 368 -14.34 3.34 30.66
C PRO A 368 -13.52 2.64 29.56
N GLU A 369 -12.73 1.64 29.93
CA GLU A 369 -11.83 0.91 29.04
C GLU A 369 -12.49 -0.32 28.38
N VAL A 370 -13.43 -0.98 29.07
CA VAL A 370 -14.03 -2.26 28.66
C VAL A 370 -15.32 -2.57 29.45
N SER A 371 -16.30 -3.20 28.81
CA SER A 371 -17.53 -3.70 29.46
C SER A 371 -17.88 -5.12 28.99
N GLY A 372 -18.62 -5.89 29.77
CA GLY A 372 -18.95 -7.28 29.41
C GLY A 372 -19.91 -8.02 30.32
N GLY A 373 -20.09 -9.32 30.05
CA GLY A 373 -21.12 -10.16 30.64
C GLY A 373 -20.79 -10.74 32.03
N ALA A 374 -19.53 -11.09 32.28
CA ALA A 374 -19.05 -11.60 33.57
C ALA A 374 -17.56 -11.35 33.76
N LEU A 375 -17.11 -11.15 35.00
CA LEU A 375 -15.72 -11.27 35.44
C LEU A 375 -15.57 -12.48 36.35
N GLN A 376 -14.38 -13.08 36.37
CA GLN A 376 -13.98 -14.08 37.35
C GLN A 376 -12.55 -13.78 37.80
N ILE A 377 -12.32 -13.73 39.11
CA ILE A 377 -11.01 -13.50 39.71
C ILE A 377 -10.74 -14.62 40.73
N ALA A 378 -9.62 -15.33 40.55
CA ALA A 378 -9.27 -16.50 41.35
C ALA A 378 -7.77 -16.54 41.65
N GLY A 379 -7.40 -16.61 42.92
CA GLY A 379 -5.99 -16.54 43.32
C GLY A 379 -5.75 -16.56 44.83
N GLU A 380 -4.49 -16.36 45.19
CA GLU A 380 -4.01 -16.23 46.56
C GLU A 380 -3.76 -14.76 46.91
N TYR A 381 -4.03 -14.37 48.15
CA TYR A 381 -3.81 -13.03 48.67
C TYR A 381 -3.09 -13.04 50.02
N ARG A 382 -2.42 -11.93 50.35
CA ARG A 382 -1.76 -11.67 51.63
C ARG A 382 -1.88 -10.20 52.01
N GLN A 383 -2.68 -9.92 53.02
CA GLN A 383 -2.79 -8.64 53.72
C GLN A 383 -1.82 -8.61 54.91
N ALA A 384 -1.13 -7.50 55.12
CA ALA A 384 -0.36 -7.18 56.31
C ALA A 384 -0.50 -5.67 56.62
N PRO A 385 -0.10 -5.18 57.82
CA PRO A 385 -0.20 -3.76 58.16
C PRO A 385 0.48 -2.79 57.19
N GLY A 386 1.44 -3.26 56.37
CA GLY A 386 2.11 -2.47 55.33
C GLY A 386 1.61 -2.66 53.90
N GLY A 387 0.61 -3.50 53.63
CA GLY A 387 0.12 -3.72 52.26
C GLY A 387 -0.74 -4.96 52.00
N LEU A 388 -1.15 -5.11 50.74
CA LEU A 388 -1.91 -6.25 50.20
C LEU A 388 -1.24 -6.77 48.92
N ASP A 389 -0.77 -8.01 48.95
CA ASP A 389 -0.34 -8.75 47.76
C ASP A 389 -1.47 -9.67 47.24
N TYR A 390 -1.55 -9.84 45.92
CA TYR A 390 -2.41 -10.81 45.22
C TYR A 390 -1.65 -11.49 44.08
N ARG A 391 -1.93 -12.78 43.84
CA ARG A 391 -1.48 -13.54 42.66
C ARG A 391 -2.55 -14.54 42.23
N GLY A 392 -2.94 -14.50 40.97
CA GLY A 392 -3.92 -15.43 40.41
C GLY A 392 -4.24 -15.17 38.93
N THR A 393 -5.47 -15.47 38.55
CA THR A 393 -6.02 -15.24 37.22
C THR A 393 -7.18 -14.26 37.27
N LEU A 394 -7.38 -13.54 36.16
CA LEU A 394 -8.55 -12.73 35.85
C LEU A 394 -9.10 -13.21 34.51
N VAL A 395 -10.40 -13.51 34.45
CA VAL A 395 -11.11 -13.90 33.23
C VAL A 395 -12.28 -12.93 33.03
N ALA A 396 -12.46 -12.45 31.82
CA ALA A 396 -13.60 -11.64 31.41
C ALA A 396 -14.35 -12.34 30.28
N GLN A 397 -15.66 -12.47 30.40
CA GLN A 397 -16.50 -13.20 29.44
C GLN A 397 -17.46 -12.23 28.74
N SER A 398 -17.56 -12.37 27.42
CA SER A 398 -18.33 -11.50 26.52
C SER A 398 -18.02 -10.02 26.76
N ALA A 399 -16.74 -9.71 26.87
CA ALA A 399 -16.20 -8.36 26.93
C ALA A 399 -16.27 -7.67 25.56
N SER A 400 -16.31 -6.34 25.57
CA SER A 400 -16.42 -5.50 24.38
C SER A 400 -15.73 -4.16 24.61
N LEU A 401 -15.18 -3.57 23.55
CA LEU A 401 -14.59 -2.23 23.62
C LEU A 401 -15.67 -1.14 23.44
N PRO A 402 -15.48 0.05 24.05
CA PRO A 402 -16.44 1.16 23.96
C PRO A 402 -16.88 1.48 22.52
N ALA A 403 -18.16 1.81 22.35
CA ALA A 403 -18.75 2.06 21.03
C ALA A 403 -17.99 3.14 20.23
N ALA A 404 -17.53 4.20 20.88
CA ALA A 404 -16.71 5.24 20.26
C ALA A 404 -15.37 4.73 19.72
N LEU A 405 -14.72 3.77 20.41
CA LEU A 405 -13.48 3.15 19.92
C LEU A 405 -13.77 2.26 18.70
N ARG A 406 -14.84 1.46 18.75
CA ARG A 406 -15.27 0.61 17.63
C ARG A 406 -15.67 1.43 16.39
N ALA A 407 -16.36 2.55 16.58
CA ALA A 407 -16.69 3.50 15.52
C ALA A 407 -15.41 4.12 14.90
N ARG A 408 -14.42 4.51 15.71
CA ARG A 408 -13.12 4.99 15.20
C ARG A 408 -12.39 3.92 14.38
N VAL A 409 -12.38 2.67 14.82
CA VAL A 409 -11.77 1.55 14.06
C VAL A 409 -12.51 1.31 12.73
N ALA A 410 -13.85 1.24 12.77
CA ALA A 410 -14.66 1.07 11.57
C ALA A 410 -14.55 2.24 10.58
N GLY A 411 -14.33 3.47 11.06
CA GLY A 411 -14.13 4.67 10.25
C GLY A 411 -12.93 4.58 9.29
N TYR A 412 -11.91 3.78 9.61
CA TYR A 412 -10.78 3.55 8.70
C TYR A 412 -11.14 2.69 7.47
N ARG A 413 -12.37 2.14 7.35
CA ARG A 413 -12.81 1.38 6.16
C ARG A 413 -12.71 2.15 4.83
N THR A 414 -12.73 3.48 4.87
CA THR A 414 -12.59 4.35 3.69
C THR A 414 -11.16 4.90 3.50
N ALA A 415 -10.25 4.63 4.43
CA ALA A 415 -8.85 5.05 4.29
C ALA A 415 -8.16 4.26 3.16
N GLY A 416 -7.40 4.97 2.32
CA GLY A 416 -6.72 4.36 1.17
C GLY A 416 -7.61 4.06 -0.03
N GLN A 417 -8.79 4.67 -0.16
CA GLN A 417 -9.52 4.72 -1.44
C GLN A 417 -8.60 5.17 -2.59
N ALA A 418 -8.87 4.67 -3.80
CA ALA A 418 -8.01 4.76 -4.99
C ALA A 418 -6.59 4.16 -4.87
N THR A 419 -6.23 3.48 -3.77
CA THR A 419 -4.97 2.73 -3.66
C THR A 419 -5.16 1.21 -3.86
N PRO A 420 -4.12 0.45 -4.27
CA PRO A 420 -4.17 -1.01 -4.33
C PRO A 420 -4.46 -1.70 -2.99
N LEU A 421 -4.28 -1.00 -1.86
CA LEU A 421 -4.47 -1.52 -0.50
C LEU A 421 -5.90 -1.31 0.04
N ALA A 422 -6.79 -0.61 -0.69
CA ALA A 422 -8.15 -0.34 -0.21
C ALA A 422 -8.90 -1.60 0.30
N PRO A 423 -8.85 -2.78 -0.36
CA PRO A 423 -9.52 -3.97 0.15
C PRO A 423 -8.89 -4.53 1.43
N ILE A 424 -7.56 -4.40 1.57
CA ILE A 424 -6.80 -4.83 2.76
C ILE A 424 -7.20 -3.98 3.96
N VAL A 425 -7.22 -2.64 3.78
CA VAL A 425 -7.60 -1.70 4.85
C VAL A 425 -9.07 -1.89 5.25
N ALA A 426 -9.98 -2.01 4.29
CA ALA A 426 -11.40 -2.24 4.56
C ALA A 426 -11.65 -3.57 5.29
N ARG A 427 -10.99 -4.67 4.88
CA ARG A 427 -11.13 -5.98 5.55
C ARG A 427 -10.50 -6.00 6.93
N LEU A 428 -9.36 -5.34 7.13
CA LEU A 428 -8.71 -5.21 8.44
C LEU A 428 -9.55 -4.38 9.41
N ALA A 429 -10.02 -3.21 8.97
CA ALA A 429 -10.87 -2.33 9.79
C ALA A 429 -12.18 -3.01 10.21
N GLN A 430 -12.81 -3.77 9.30
CA GLN A 430 -13.98 -4.58 9.64
C GLN A 430 -13.63 -5.68 10.65
N SER A 431 -12.63 -6.51 10.36
CA SER A 431 -12.26 -7.66 11.21
C SER A 431 -11.82 -7.21 12.62
N ALA A 432 -11.19 -6.04 12.74
CA ALA A 432 -10.83 -5.41 14.01
C ALA A 432 -12.04 -4.85 14.77
N ALA A 433 -13.03 -4.27 14.08
CA ALA A 433 -14.27 -3.82 14.69
C ALA A 433 -15.12 -5.01 15.19
N ASP A 434 -15.19 -6.10 14.42
CA ASP A 434 -15.87 -7.35 14.78
C ASP A 434 -15.18 -8.02 15.99
N ALA A 435 -13.83 -8.09 15.97
CA ALA A 435 -13.01 -8.57 17.07
C ALA A 435 -13.22 -7.78 18.37
N ALA A 436 -13.34 -6.45 18.26
CA ALA A 436 -13.58 -5.55 19.40
C ALA A 436 -15.03 -5.60 19.92
N ALA A 437 -15.99 -6.11 19.12
CA ALA A 437 -17.41 -6.11 19.47
C ALA A 437 -17.77 -7.16 20.52
N ARG A 438 -17.15 -8.35 20.49
CA ARG A 438 -17.29 -9.36 21.55
C ARG A 438 -16.09 -10.32 21.61
N PHE A 439 -15.48 -10.40 22.78
CA PHE A 439 -14.35 -11.29 23.07
C PHE A 439 -14.39 -11.83 24.50
N ASP A 440 -13.83 -13.01 24.70
CA ASP A 440 -13.46 -13.53 26.01
C ASP A 440 -11.97 -13.26 26.22
N ALA A 441 -11.57 -12.89 27.44
CA ALA A 441 -10.19 -12.60 27.80
C ALA A 441 -9.76 -13.35 29.05
N SER A 442 -8.51 -13.79 29.08
CA SER A 442 -7.87 -14.41 30.25
C SER A 442 -6.50 -13.81 30.47
N ALA A 443 -6.21 -13.41 31.70
CA ALA A 443 -4.94 -12.83 32.11
C ALA A 443 -4.43 -13.51 33.37
N GLY A 444 -3.13 -13.79 33.40
CA GLY A 444 -2.43 -13.98 34.67
C GLY A 444 -2.22 -12.60 35.31
N LEU A 445 -2.50 -12.44 36.60
CA LEU A 445 -2.37 -11.17 37.30
C LEU A 445 -1.71 -11.38 38.67
N SER A 446 -0.72 -10.57 38.97
CA SER A 446 -0.30 -10.31 40.35
C SER A 446 -0.18 -8.82 40.59
N PHE A 447 -0.64 -8.34 41.74
CA PHE A 447 -0.49 -6.96 42.17
C PHE A 447 -0.11 -6.88 43.64
N GLY A 448 0.52 -5.77 44.03
CA GLY A 448 0.92 -5.48 45.41
C GLY A 448 0.68 -4.01 45.72
N ILE A 449 -0.18 -3.73 46.69
CA ILE A 449 -0.51 -2.39 47.21
C ILE A 449 0.29 -2.18 48.49
N SER A 450 0.96 -1.04 48.64
CA SER A 450 1.71 -0.68 49.85
C SER A 450 1.77 0.85 50.02
N SER A 451 2.34 1.33 51.14
CA SER A 451 2.63 2.77 51.32
C SER A 451 3.56 3.35 50.24
N ALA A 452 4.36 2.51 49.59
CA ALA A 452 5.19 2.90 48.44
C ALA A 452 4.41 2.95 47.10
N GLY A 453 3.09 2.68 47.09
CA GLY A 453 2.24 2.68 45.90
C GLY A 453 1.82 1.28 45.44
N ILE A 454 1.22 1.23 44.25
CA ILE A 454 0.69 0.00 43.61
C ILE A 454 1.70 -0.51 42.58
N ARG A 455 2.02 -1.81 42.66
CA ARG A 455 2.80 -2.56 41.66
C ARG A 455 1.95 -3.64 41.03
N TYR A 456 2.12 -3.93 39.74
CA TYR A 456 1.44 -5.05 39.08
C TYR A 456 2.28 -5.74 38.01
N SER A 457 1.92 -6.98 37.69
CA SER A 457 2.47 -7.77 36.60
C SER A 457 1.37 -8.62 35.94
N VAL A 458 1.33 -8.57 34.60
CA VAL A 458 0.50 -9.41 33.73
C VAL A 458 1.44 -10.26 32.86
N PRO A 459 1.91 -11.43 33.34
CA PRO A 459 2.89 -12.27 32.64
C PRO A 459 2.32 -13.02 31.43
N ARG A 460 0.99 -13.15 31.33
CA ARG A 460 0.28 -13.73 30.18
C ARG A 460 -1.06 -13.04 29.99
N LEU A 461 -1.43 -12.79 28.74
CA LEU A 461 -2.75 -12.31 28.33
C LEU A 461 -3.16 -13.08 27.07
N ALA A 462 -4.40 -13.55 27.01
CA ALA A 462 -4.99 -14.15 25.81
C ALA A 462 -6.43 -13.64 25.61
N LEU A 463 -6.78 -13.32 24.37
CA LEU A 463 -8.12 -12.94 23.93
C LEU A 463 -8.59 -13.88 22.82
N VAL A 464 -9.87 -14.25 22.87
CA VAL A 464 -10.57 -15.05 21.85
C VAL A 464 -11.85 -14.31 21.47
N THR A 465 -12.02 -13.97 20.20
CA THR A 465 -13.17 -13.18 19.72
C THR A 465 -14.26 -14.07 19.16
N THR A 466 -15.51 -13.60 19.14
CA THR A 466 -16.60 -14.31 18.45
C THR A 466 -16.44 -14.33 16.93
N SER A 467 -15.58 -13.47 16.36
CA SER A 467 -15.16 -13.56 14.96
C SER A 467 -14.14 -14.68 14.70
N GLY A 468 -13.63 -15.37 15.73
CA GLY A 468 -12.60 -16.41 15.60
C GLY A 468 -11.17 -15.87 15.50
N ALA A 469 -10.94 -14.62 15.91
CA ALA A 469 -9.61 -14.06 16.07
C ALA A 469 -9.04 -14.41 17.44
N HIS A 470 -7.74 -14.69 17.48
CA HIS A 470 -6.99 -15.05 18.68
C HIS A 470 -5.80 -14.12 18.81
N LEU A 471 -5.67 -13.48 19.97
CA LEU A 471 -4.49 -12.71 20.36
C LEU A 471 -3.88 -13.36 21.60
N SER A 472 -2.58 -13.65 21.59
CA SER A 472 -1.84 -13.97 22.81
C SER A 472 -0.67 -13.00 23.02
N PHE A 473 -0.35 -12.76 24.28
CA PHE A 473 0.85 -12.06 24.73
C PHE A 473 1.46 -12.87 25.87
N ASP A 474 2.62 -13.46 25.60
CA ASP A 474 3.28 -14.48 26.41
C ASP A 474 4.82 -14.45 26.23
N ARG A 475 5.57 -15.44 26.75
CA ARG A 475 7.04 -15.58 26.54
C ARG A 475 7.85 -14.28 26.81
N GLY A 476 7.72 -13.73 28.02
CA GLY A 476 8.52 -12.64 28.56
C GLY A 476 8.18 -12.34 30.01
N ARG A 477 8.63 -11.21 30.55
CA ARG A 477 8.30 -10.73 31.92
C ARG A 477 6.86 -10.19 32.05
N GLY A 478 6.16 -10.02 30.93
CA GLY A 478 4.80 -9.51 30.87
C GLY A 478 4.70 -8.00 30.72
N ILE A 479 3.51 -7.47 31.01
CA ILE A 479 3.32 -6.03 31.30
C ILE A 479 3.56 -5.84 32.78
N THR A 480 4.53 -5.02 33.18
CA THR A 480 4.92 -4.79 34.58
C THR A 480 4.89 -3.31 34.92
N SER A 481 4.40 -2.94 36.11
CA SER A 481 4.31 -1.55 36.54
C SER A 481 4.54 -1.39 38.04
N GLY A 482 4.83 -0.16 38.44
CA GLY A 482 5.06 0.28 39.81
C GLY A 482 5.16 1.81 39.86
N ASN A 483 6.09 2.33 40.65
CA ASN A 483 6.37 3.76 40.81
C ASN A 483 6.90 4.49 39.54
N ALA A 484 6.89 3.82 38.39
CA ALA A 484 7.41 4.30 37.11
C ALA A 484 6.55 3.78 35.96
N SER A 485 6.70 4.36 34.76
CA SER A 485 5.94 3.98 33.56
C SER A 485 5.93 2.45 33.32
N PRO A 486 4.79 1.88 32.89
CA PRO A 486 4.66 0.45 32.69
C PRO A 486 5.64 -0.04 31.61
N ARG A 487 6.29 -1.18 31.88
CA ARG A 487 7.26 -1.84 30.99
C ARG A 487 6.65 -3.08 30.36
N VAL A 488 6.86 -3.24 29.06
CA VAL A 488 6.33 -4.38 28.29
C VAL A 488 7.48 -5.29 27.82
N ASP A 489 7.42 -6.56 28.17
CA ASP A 489 8.32 -7.61 27.68
C ASP A 489 7.57 -8.93 27.41
N GLY A 490 7.45 -9.30 26.14
CA GLY A 490 6.82 -10.55 25.71
C GLY A 490 6.77 -10.71 24.19
N THR A 491 6.04 -11.71 23.72
CA THR A 491 5.73 -11.97 22.31
C THR A 491 4.24 -11.84 22.11
N LEU A 492 3.83 -10.87 21.29
CA LEU A 492 2.48 -10.75 20.77
C LEU A 492 2.31 -11.70 19.57
N VAL A 493 1.21 -12.44 19.55
CA VAL A 493 0.76 -13.24 18.40
C VAL A 493 -0.70 -12.89 18.11
N LEU A 494 -1.02 -12.65 16.83
CA LEU A 494 -2.38 -12.40 16.34
C LEU A 494 -2.66 -13.29 15.12
N ARG A 495 -3.82 -13.94 15.08
CA ARG A 495 -4.25 -14.82 13.98
C ARG A 495 -5.77 -15.04 13.97
N GLY A 496 -6.32 -15.53 12.87
CA GLY A 496 -7.73 -15.95 12.76
C GLY A 496 -8.73 -14.79 12.63
N GLY A 497 -10.00 -15.13 12.44
CA GLY A 497 -11.12 -14.18 12.40
C GLY A 497 -11.00 -13.03 11.40
N GLY A 498 -10.32 -13.25 10.28
CA GLY A 498 -10.05 -12.22 9.28
C GLY A 498 -8.89 -11.27 9.63
N MET A 499 -8.21 -11.46 10.75
CA MET A 499 -7.00 -10.70 11.14
C MET A 499 -5.74 -11.31 10.50
N PRO A 500 -4.72 -10.49 10.16
CA PRO A 500 -3.47 -10.94 9.58
C PRO A 500 -2.62 -11.74 10.60
N GLU A 501 -2.02 -12.85 10.15
CA GLU A 501 -1.07 -13.62 10.98
C GLU A 501 0.18 -12.78 11.27
N THR A 502 0.30 -12.37 12.53
CA THR A 502 1.31 -11.40 13.01
C THR A 502 2.03 -11.97 14.22
N ILE A 503 3.37 -11.86 14.25
CA ILE A 503 4.19 -12.18 15.43
C ILE A 503 5.14 -11.01 15.70
N LEU A 504 5.13 -10.49 16.93
CA LEU A 504 5.92 -9.33 17.35
C LEU A 504 6.50 -9.52 18.76
N ARG A 505 7.83 -9.68 18.86
CA ARG A 505 8.56 -9.72 20.14
C ARG A 505 8.76 -8.28 20.62
N LEU A 506 8.01 -7.89 21.64
CA LEU A 506 8.02 -6.58 22.30
C LEU A 506 8.94 -6.62 23.53
N SER A 507 9.87 -5.67 23.66
CA SER A 507 10.84 -5.61 24.75
C SER A 507 11.20 -4.17 25.13
N GLN A 508 11.38 -3.91 26.42
CA GLN A 508 11.78 -2.61 26.93
C GLN A 508 12.91 -2.77 27.96
N LYS A 509 14.02 -2.05 27.76
CA LYS A 509 15.19 -2.17 28.64
C LYS A 509 14.98 -1.40 29.95
N PRO A 510 15.57 -1.83 31.08
CA PRO A 510 15.62 -1.01 32.29
C PRO A 510 16.29 0.33 31.99
N GLY A 511 15.65 1.44 32.37
CA GLY A 511 16.13 2.80 32.10
C GLY A 511 15.82 3.35 30.71
N ASP A 512 15.30 2.53 29.78
CA ASP A 512 14.87 2.96 28.45
C ASP A 512 13.35 3.20 28.45
N ASP A 513 12.91 4.42 28.09
CA ASP A 513 11.49 4.72 27.95
C ASP A 513 10.90 4.08 26.68
N ARG A 514 11.75 3.63 25.75
CA ARG A 514 11.33 3.13 24.44
C ARG A 514 10.98 1.64 24.46
N LEU A 515 9.74 1.34 24.09
CA LEU A 515 9.30 -0.01 23.77
C LEU A 515 9.79 -0.39 22.36
N ARG A 516 10.62 -1.43 22.26
CA ARG A 516 11.19 -1.93 21.01
C ARG A 516 10.51 -3.23 20.59
N GLY A 517 10.06 -3.34 19.35
CA GLY A 517 9.42 -4.54 18.80
C GLY A 517 10.13 -5.07 17.57
N ILE A 518 10.29 -6.39 17.45
CA ILE A 518 10.77 -7.05 16.22
C ILE A 518 9.82 -8.17 15.78
N GLY A 519 9.54 -8.30 14.48
CA GLY A 519 8.50 -9.22 14.02
C GLY A 519 8.25 -9.30 12.51
N PHE A 520 7.10 -9.88 12.16
CA PHE A 520 6.58 -9.95 10.80
C PHE A 520 5.05 -10.08 10.76
N VAL A 521 4.48 -9.72 9.60
CA VAL A 521 3.11 -10.03 9.19
C VAL A 521 3.19 -10.88 7.93
N ARG A 522 2.58 -12.07 7.95
CA ARG A 522 2.50 -12.97 6.78
C ARG A 522 1.60 -12.37 5.69
N SER A 523 1.65 -12.94 4.48
CA SER A 523 0.81 -12.50 3.36
C SER A 523 -0.68 -12.55 3.74
N TYR A 524 -1.29 -11.38 3.77
CA TYR A 524 -2.69 -11.15 4.11
C TYR A 524 -3.39 -10.61 2.86
N ALA A 525 -4.47 -11.27 2.44
CA ALA A 525 -5.12 -11.01 1.16
C ALA A 525 -6.61 -10.73 1.31
N ALA A 526 -7.12 -9.80 0.49
CA ALA A 526 -8.54 -9.46 0.39
C ALA A 526 -8.86 -8.98 -1.03
N SER A 527 -9.93 -9.51 -1.63
CA SER A 527 -10.48 -9.08 -2.94
C SER A 527 -9.45 -8.85 -4.06
N GLY A 528 -8.47 -9.74 -4.19
CA GLY A 528 -7.43 -9.69 -5.23
C GLY A 528 -6.21 -8.79 -4.92
N ALA A 529 -6.23 -8.09 -3.78
CA ALA A 529 -5.07 -7.43 -3.19
C ALA A 529 -4.39 -8.31 -2.12
N ALA A 530 -3.10 -8.10 -1.87
CA ALA A 530 -2.31 -8.78 -0.86
C ALA A 530 -1.24 -7.84 -0.26
N LEU A 531 -0.89 -8.05 1.01
CA LEU A 531 0.15 -7.32 1.75
C LEU A 531 0.89 -8.27 2.70
N SER A 532 2.21 -8.21 2.73
CA SER A 532 3.06 -8.81 3.77
C SER A 532 4.08 -7.79 4.28
N LEU A 533 4.47 -7.90 5.56
CA LEU A 533 5.47 -7.03 6.20
C LEU A 533 6.56 -7.91 6.80
N ALA A 534 7.75 -7.89 6.21
CA ALA A 534 8.92 -8.65 6.66
C ALA A 534 9.93 -7.74 7.37
N ARG A 535 10.62 -8.28 8.39
CA ARG A 535 11.65 -7.56 9.15
C ARG A 535 11.12 -6.28 9.82
N ILE A 536 9.93 -6.37 10.43
CA ILE A 536 9.38 -5.27 11.23
C ILE A 536 10.34 -5.02 12.40
N ALA A 537 10.81 -3.78 12.52
CA ALA A 537 11.54 -3.25 13.66
C ALA A 537 10.90 -1.91 14.05
N VAL A 538 10.30 -1.85 15.24
CA VAL A 538 9.57 -0.67 15.73
C VAL A 538 10.19 -0.19 17.04
N ALA A 539 10.25 1.13 17.25
CA ALA A 539 10.66 1.73 18.52
C ALA A 539 9.67 2.84 18.89
N LEU A 540 9.02 2.72 20.05
CA LEU A 540 7.95 3.59 20.53
C LEU A 540 8.41 4.29 21.80
N GLY A 541 8.63 5.61 21.76
CA GLY A 541 8.87 6.45 22.94
C GLY A 541 7.62 7.25 23.34
N ARG A 542 7.75 8.16 24.31
CA ARG A 542 6.62 9.00 24.75
C ARG A 542 6.07 9.92 23.66
N ASP A 543 6.96 10.64 22.96
CA ASP A 543 6.56 11.72 22.05
C ASP A 543 6.54 11.32 20.56
N GLY A 544 6.79 10.04 20.25
CA GLY A 544 6.95 9.58 18.87
C GLY A 544 7.59 8.20 18.75
N GLY A 545 7.95 7.81 17.52
CA GLY A 545 8.55 6.52 17.26
C GLY A 545 9.13 6.35 15.86
N THR A 546 9.66 5.17 15.61
CA THR A 546 10.11 4.70 14.28
C THR A 546 9.58 3.31 13.98
N LEU A 547 9.36 3.03 12.70
CA LEU A 547 8.95 1.74 12.15
C LEU A 547 9.74 1.51 10.86
N GLN A 548 10.65 0.53 10.91
CA GLN A 548 11.36 0.02 9.74
C GLN A 548 10.77 -1.35 9.36
N THR A 549 10.49 -1.58 8.08
CA THR A 549 10.00 -2.86 7.57
C THR A 549 10.24 -2.95 6.06
N VAL A 550 10.27 -4.16 5.50
CA VAL A 550 10.08 -4.38 4.06
C VAL A 550 8.62 -4.75 3.84
N ALA A 551 7.91 -3.95 3.04
CA ALA A 551 6.56 -4.28 2.62
C ALA A 551 6.61 -4.94 1.23
N THR A 552 5.83 -5.98 1.02
CA THR A 552 5.52 -6.51 -0.32
C THR A 552 4.00 -6.47 -0.52
N LEU A 553 3.55 -5.80 -1.58
CA LEU A 553 2.13 -5.62 -1.89
C LEU A 553 1.79 -6.09 -3.30
N SER A 554 0.51 -6.38 -3.52
CA SER A 554 -0.08 -6.65 -4.83
C SER A 554 -1.52 -6.19 -4.84
N GLY A 555 -2.06 -5.76 -5.98
CA GLY A 555 -3.42 -5.26 -6.08
C GLY A 555 -3.76 -4.61 -7.41
N ARG A 556 -5.00 -4.16 -7.55
CA ARG A 556 -5.49 -3.50 -8.77
C ARG A 556 -5.07 -2.03 -8.80
N LEU A 557 -4.81 -1.53 -10.00
CA LEU A 557 -4.67 -0.13 -10.36
C LEU A 557 -5.92 0.29 -11.17
N ALA A 558 -6.13 1.59 -11.38
CA ALA A 558 -7.33 2.09 -12.09
C ALA A 558 -7.54 1.43 -13.47
N ASN A 559 -6.45 1.28 -14.23
CA ASN A 559 -6.39 0.67 -15.56
C ASN A 559 -5.36 -0.48 -15.61
N GLY A 560 -5.22 -1.26 -14.52
CA GLY A 560 -4.19 -2.30 -14.44
C GLY A 560 -4.13 -3.13 -13.15
N ARG A 561 -2.98 -3.80 -12.96
CA ARG A 561 -2.62 -4.57 -11.76
C ARG A 561 -1.11 -4.48 -11.51
N ILE A 562 -0.73 -4.46 -10.23
CA ILE A 562 0.66 -4.57 -9.78
C ILE A 562 0.84 -5.80 -8.90
N GLU A 563 1.93 -6.53 -9.11
CA GLU A 563 2.24 -7.80 -8.44
C GLU A 563 3.68 -7.78 -7.91
N GLY A 564 3.84 -8.22 -6.67
CA GLY A 564 5.14 -8.32 -5.99
C GLY A 564 5.87 -7.00 -5.73
N LEU A 565 5.18 -5.84 -5.74
CA LEU A 565 5.81 -4.55 -5.44
C LEU A 565 6.37 -4.58 -4.01
N THR A 566 7.69 -4.62 -3.92
CA THR A 566 8.46 -4.72 -2.70
C THR A 566 9.22 -3.42 -2.49
N LEU A 567 9.00 -2.79 -1.33
CA LEU A 567 9.63 -1.54 -0.95
C LEU A 567 10.04 -1.55 0.53
N PRO A 568 11.27 -1.10 0.86
CA PRO A 568 11.60 -0.69 2.22
C PRO A 568 10.75 0.50 2.65
N LEU A 569 10.29 0.46 3.90
CA LEU A 569 9.59 1.54 4.58
C LEU A 569 10.38 1.89 5.85
N ASP A 570 10.79 3.14 5.99
CA ASP A 570 11.22 3.77 7.24
C ASP A 570 10.25 4.90 7.55
N ALA A 571 9.30 4.63 8.44
CA ALA A 571 8.33 5.60 8.93
C ALA A 571 8.79 6.13 10.30
N ARG A 572 8.89 7.44 10.44
CA ARG A 572 9.29 8.14 11.67
C ARG A 572 8.19 9.12 12.04
N TRP A 573 7.84 9.24 13.32
CA TRP A 573 6.80 10.20 13.75
C TRP A 573 7.12 10.86 15.08
N ARG A 574 6.60 12.08 15.26
CA ARG A 574 6.67 12.86 16.50
C ARG A 574 5.36 13.64 16.66
N GLY A 575 4.68 13.46 17.79
CA GLY A 575 3.32 13.96 17.99
C GLY A 575 2.38 13.49 16.87
N GLN A 576 1.84 14.44 16.11
CA GLN A 576 0.96 14.19 14.95
C GLN A 576 1.70 14.20 13.59
N SER A 577 2.99 14.54 13.57
CA SER A 577 3.76 14.59 12.32
C SER A 577 4.41 13.24 12.01
N VAL A 578 4.30 12.79 10.76
CA VAL A 578 4.81 11.52 10.24
C VAL A 578 5.64 11.78 8.97
N THR A 579 6.84 11.24 8.90
CA THR A 579 7.64 11.16 7.67
C THR A 579 7.85 9.71 7.25
N LEU A 580 7.84 9.45 5.95
CA LEU A 580 8.05 8.14 5.35
C LEU A 580 9.19 8.23 4.33
N ASN A 581 10.15 7.32 4.43
CA ASN A 581 11.35 7.23 3.60
C ASN A 581 12.06 8.60 3.46
N PRO A 582 12.73 9.09 4.52
CA PRO A 582 13.61 10.26 4.47
C PRO A 582 14.94 10.00 3.74
N ASP A 583 15.20 8.73 3.39
CA ASP A 583 16.38 8.25 2.69
C ASP A 583 15.95 7.58 1.36
N CYS A 584 16.85 7.47 0.38
CA CYS A 584 16.54 6.80 -0.90
C CYS A 584 16.36 5.28 -0.70
N VAL A 585 15.38 4.67 -1.37
CA VAL A 585 15.12 3.22 -1.33
C VAL A 585 15.03 2.62 -2.73
N THR A 586 15.39 1.34 -2.88
CA THR A 586 15.15 0.59 -4.12
C THR A 586 13.76 -0.03 -4.08
N LEU A 587 12.89 0.39 -4.99
CA LEU A 587 11.62 -0.28 -5.28
C LEU A 587 11.90 -1.48 -6.19
N ARG A 588 11.21 -2.61 -5.98
CA ARG A 588 11.28 -3.79 -6.86
C ARG A 588 9.87 -4.29 -7.15
N TYR A 589 9.60 -4.81 -8.35
CA TYR A 589 8.29 -5.37 -8.70
C TYR A 589 8.45 -6.65 -9.52
N GLN A 590 7.46 -7.54 -9.46
CA GLN A 590 7.48 -8.81 -10.21
C GLN A 590 6.75 -8.68 -11.55
N ARG A 591 5.62 -7.97 -11.57
CA ARG A 591 4.85 -7.69 -12.79
C ARG A 591 4.04 -6.41 -12.61
N ILE A 592 3.97 -5.59 -13.65
CA ILE A 592 3.01 -4.49 -13.76
C ILE A 592 2.26 -4.70 -15.08
N ALA A 593 0.94 -4.82 -15.02
CA ALA A 593 0.09 -4.81 -16.21
C ALA A 593 -0.72 -3.51 -16.21
N LEU A 594 -0.58 -2.67 -17.23
CA LEU A 594 -1.17 -1.34 -17.28
C LEU A 594 -1.46 -0.95 -18.75
N ALA A 595 -2.70 -0.55 -19.06
CA ALA A 595 -3.09 -0.03 -20.38
C ALA A 595 -2.57 -0.89 -21.58
N GLY A 596 -2.73 -2.20 -21.50
CA GLY A 596 -2.28 -3.15 -22.54
C GLY A 596 -0.81 -3.55 -22.48
N ALA A 597 0.04 -2.81 -21.77
CA ALA A 597 1.44 -3.17 -21.54
C ALA A 597 1.59 -4.15 -20.36
N VAL A 598 2.54 -5.08 -20.48
CA VAL A 598 2.98 -5.98 -19.41
C VAL A 598 4.48 -5.81 -19.20
N LEU A 599 4.85 -5.22 -18.06
CA LEU A 599 6.25 -5.01 -17.67
C LEU A 599 6.81 -6.24 -16.95
N ALA A 600 8.02 -6.63 -17.35
CA ALA A 600 8.83 -7.69 -16.77
C ALA A 600 9.38 -7.27 -15.38
N PRO A 601 9.85 -8.23 -14.55
CA PRO A 601 10.39 -7.92 -13.22
C PRO A 601 11.50 -6.87 -13.28
N GLY A 602 11.42 -5.85 -12.42
CA GLY A 602 12.33 -4.71 -12.47
C GLY A 602 12.55 -4.03 -11.13
N SER A 603 13.47 -3.06 -11.11
CA SER A 603 13.79 -2.28 -9.92
C SER A 603 14.15 -0.84 -10.24
N VAL A 604 13.68 0.10 -9.42
CA VAL A 604 13.88 1.54 -9.60
C VAL A 604 14.36 2.16 -8.30
N ALA A 605 15.40 3.00 -8.37
CA ALA A 605 15.85 3.80 -7.24
C ALA A 605 14.90 5.00 -7.05
N ALA A 606 14.20 5.04 -5.91
CA ALA A 606 13.35 6.15 -5.50
C ALA A 606 14.05 6.96 -4.41
N CYS A 607 14.01 8.27 -4.52
CA CYS A 607 14.57 9.23 -3.56
C CYS A 607 13.51 10.23 -3.10
N PRO A 608 13.58 10.74 -1.86
CA PRO A 608 12.68 11.78 -1.37
C PRO A 608 12.91 13.14 -2.05
N ILE A 609 11.87 13.96 -2.05
CA ILE A 609 11.88 15.39 -2.40
C ILE A 609 11.37 16.15 -1.17
N GLY A 610 12.10 17.18 -0.72
CA GLY A 610 11.74 17.93 0.49
C GLY A 610 11.97 17.17 1.81
N GLY A 611 12.91 16.21 1.83
CA GLY A 611 13.36 15.52 3.05
C GLY A 611 12.57 14.26 3.45
N ALA A 612 11.47 13.93 2.77
CA ALA A 612 10.77 12.65 2.90
C ALA A 612 9.99 12.31 1.62
N MET A 613 9.78 11.02 1.34
CA MET A 613 8.90 10.62 0.23
C MET A 613 7.45 11.02 0.50
N VAL A 614 6.99 10.86 1.74
CA VAL A 614 5.73 11.42 2.23
C VAL A 614 5.98 12.10 3.56
N ALA A 615 5.47 13.32 3.70
CA ALA A 615 5.42 14.07 4.95
C ALA A 615 3.97 14.42 5.27
N ILE A 616 3.53 14.11 6.48
CA ILE A 616 2.19 14.39 7.00
C ILE A 616 2.35 15.18 8.29
N SER A 617 1.59 16.26 8.44
CA SER A 617 1.52 17.09 9.65
C SER A 617 0.07 17.57 9.84
N PRO A 618 -0.30 18.12 11.01
CA PRO A 618 -1.61 18.74 11.20
C PRO A 618 -1.94 19.74 10.08
N GLY A 619 -2.98 19.47 9.30
CA GLY A 619 -3.42 20.30 8.17
C GLY A 619 -2.56 20.23 6.89
N ALA A 620 -1.47 19.45 6.86
CA ALA A 620 -0.52 19.45 5.73
C ALA A 620 -0.13 18.04 5.26
N PHE A 621 -0.06 17.87 3.93
CA PHE A 621 0.42 16.67 3.24
C PHE A 621 1.41 17.09 2.15
N GLY A 622 2.56 16.44 2.08
CA GLY A 622 3.65 16.84 1.18
C GLY A 622 4.79 15.81 1.14
N GLY A 623 5.99 16.30 0.84
CA GLY A 623 7.09 15.46 0.36
C GLY A 623 6.95 15.14 -1.13
N GLY A 624 7.77 14.23 -1.64
CA GLY A 624 7.69 13.79 -3.02
C GLY A 624 8.69 12.70 -3.38
N ILE A 625 8.54 12.11 -4.56
CA ILE A 625 9.34 10.98 -5.02
C ILE A 625 10.05 11.34 -6.32
N ARG A 626 11.38 11.26 -6.32
CA ARG A 626 12.23 11.24 -7.52
C ARG A 626 12.61 9.80 -7.85
N LEU A 627 12.21 9.31 -9.01
CA LEU A 627 12.73 8.07 -9.61
C LEU A 627 13.98 8.41 -10.43
N VAL A 628 15.11 7.79 -10.08
CA VAL A 628 16.40 8.03 -10.74
C VAL A 628 16.59 7.04 -11.88
N ARG A 629 16.69 7.52 -13.12
CA ARG A 629 16.83 6.72 -14.36
C ARG A 629 15.96 5.45 -14.38
N PRO A 630 14.62 5.56 -14.23
CA PRO A 630 13.75 4.40 -14.34
C PRO A 630 13.81 3.82 -15.75
N GLU A 631 14.13 2.53 -15.86
CA GLU A 631 14.07 1.77 -17.10
C GLU A 631 13.18 0.54 -16.88
N LEU A 632 12.14 0.41 -17.69
CA LEU A 632 11.09 -0.59 -17.56
C LEU A 632 11.00 -1.37 -18.88
N THR A 633 11.30 -2.66 -18.84
CA THR A 633 11.17 -3.56 -19.99
C THR A 633 9.88 -4.37 -19.90
N GLY A 634 9.36 -4.80 -21.04
CA GLY A 634 8.07 -5.50 -21.12
C GLY A 634 7.63 -5.82 -22.54
N GLN A 635 6.33 -5.98 -22.73
CA GLN A 635 5.68 -6.21 -24.01
C GLN A 635 4.34 -5.45 -24.12
N ILE A 636 3.93 -5.10 -25.34
CA ILE A 636 2.56 -4.68 -25.70
C ILE A 636 2.09 -5.61 -26.83
N GLY A 637 1.04 -6.39 -26.58
CA GLY A 637 0.67 -7.48 -27.50
C GLY A 637 1.83 -8.46 -27.64
N ALA A 638 2.33 -8.67 -28.87
CA ALA A 638 3.54 -9.43 -29.15
C ALA A 638 4.83 -8.59 -29.21
N SER A 639 4.71 -7.25 -29.27
CA SER A 639 5.85 -6.34 -29.46
C SER A 639 6.64 -6.14 -28.17
N ALA A 640 7.96 -6.32 -28.22
CA ALA A 640 8.85 -5.94 -27.12
C ALA A 640 8.78 -4.43 -26.84
N LEU A 641 8.85 -4.06 -25.56
CA LEU A 641 8.75 -2.69 -25.07
C LEU A 641 9.94 -2.37 -24.15
N LEU A 642 10.54 -1.20 -24.36
CA LEU A 642 11.42 -0.53 -23.39
C LEU A 642 10.93 0.89 -23.16
N LEU A 643 10.77 1.26 -21.89
CA LEU A 643 10.44 2.60 -21.40
C LEU A 643 11.56 3.08 -20.48
N GLY A 644 12.44 3.94 -20.98
CA GLY A 644 13.41 4.67 -20.15
C GLY A 644 12.92 6.08 -19.86
N LEU A 645 13.29 6.65 -18.72
CA LEU A 645 13.35 8.10 -18.52
C LEU A 645 14.72 8.47 -17.93
N ALA A 646 15.22 9.67 -18.18
CA ALA A 646 16.37 10.19 -17.44
C ALA A 646 16.01 10.38 -15.95
N GLU A 647 14.80 10.88 -15.69
CA GLU A 647 14.26 11.10 -14.36
C GLU A 647 12.72 11.13 -14.41
N ALA A 648 12.08 10.76 -13.30
CA ALA A 648 10.69 11.15 -13.04
C ALA A 648 10.56 11.72 -11.62
N ARG A 649 9.71 12.73 -11.43
CA ARG A 649 9.46 13.39 -10.14
C ARG A 649 7.95 13.48 -9.89
N VAL A 650 7.53 13.28 -8.65
CA VAL A 650 6.16 13.51 -8.16
C VAL A 650 6.24 14.36 -6.89
N ASP A 651 5.56 15.50 -6.86
CA ASP A 651 5.49 16.45 -5.74
C ASP A 651 4.09 16.39 -5.13
N PHE A 652 3.97 15.91 -3.89
CA PHE A 652 2.68 15.71 -3.22
C PHE A 652 2.09 17.01 -2.64
N ALA A 653 2.93 18.01 -2.37
CA ALA A 653 2.48 19.31 -1.87
C ALA A 653 1.89 20.15 -3.01
N ARG A 654 2.56 20.15 -4.18
CA ARG A 654 2.10 20.85 -5.40
C ARG A 654 1.11 20.06 -6.24
N ARG A 655 0.91 18.76 -5.92
CA ARG A 655 0.10 17.80 -6.70
C ARG A 655 0.48 17.75 -8.17
N SER A 656 1.79 17.72 -8.44
CA SER A 656 2.34 17.72 -9.79
C SER A 656 3.36 16.60 -10.00
N PHE A 657 3.64 16.30 -11.26
CA PHE A 657 4.70 15.40 -11.68
C PHE A 657 5.40 15.92 -12.93
N ALA A 658 6.63 15.48 -13.12
CA ALA A 658 7.40 15.75 -14.33
C ALA A 658 8.28 14.53 -14.67
N GLY A 659 8.44 14.25 -15.96
CA GLY A 659 9.43 13.32 -16.50
C GLY A 659 10.33 14.05 -17.48
N SER A 660 11.59 13.62 -17.59
CA SER A 660 12.56 14.17 -18.55
C SER A 660 13.31 13.07 -19.28
N GLY A 661 13.67 13.34 -20.54
CA GLY A 661 14.35 12.39 -21.42
C GLY A 661 13.65 11.03 -21.48
N ALA A 662 12.33 11.03 -21.70
CA ALA A 662 11.55 9.81 -21.83
C ALA A 662 11.86 9.17 -23.20
N ARG A 663 12.16 7.87 -23.21
CA ARG A 663 12.59 7.10 -24.39
C ARG A 663 11.75 5.84 -24.47
N VAL A 664 10.87 5.77 -25.45
CA VAL A 664 10.02 4.61 -25.76
C VAL A 664 10.60 3.88 -26.97
N ARG A 665 10.78 2.57 -26.86
CA ARG A 665 11.17 1.69 -27.96
C ARG A 665 10.18 0.53 -28.01
N LEU A 666 9.55 0.31 -29.16
CA LEU A 666 8.49 -0.67 -29.36
C LEU A 666 8.72 -1.46 -30.65
N GLY A 667 8.79 -2.80 -30.55
CA GLY A 667 8.97 -3.71 -31.69
C GLY A 667 10.27 -4.53 -31.65
N GLY A 668 10.53 -5.28 -32.72
CA GLY A 668 11.75 -6.05 -32.96
C GLY A 668 12.79 -5.24 -33.74
N GLU A 669 13.32 -5.79 -34.84
CA GLU A 669 14.34 -5.14 -35.68
C GLU A 669 13.93 -3.72 -36.16
N ARG A 670 12.66 -3.54 -36.50
CA ARG A 670 12.09 -2.27 -36.98
C ARG A 670 11.41 -1.53 -35.82
N VAL A 671 12.25 -1.00 -34.93
CA VAL A 671 11.84 -0.33 -33.69
C VAL A 671 11.07 0.96 -33.97
N THR A 672 9.81 1.04 -33.53
CA THR A 672 9.12 2.31 -33.34
C THR A 672 9.79 3.08 -32.20
N ARG A 673 10.30 4.27 -32.51
CA ARG A 673 10.98 5.17 -31.56
C ARG A 673 10.11 6.38 -31.28
N LEU A 674 9.96 6.71 -30.00
CA LEU A 674 9.37 7.95 -29.52
C LEU A 674 10.24 8.45 -28.36
N ASP A 675 10.78 9.65 -28.49
CA ASP A 675 11.58 10.33 -27.49
C ASP A 675 10.88 11.64 -27.09
N VAL A 676 10.95 12.03 -25.82
CA VAL A 676 10.31 13.25 -25.29
C VAL A 676 11.22 13.90 -24.25
N ASP A 677 11.76 15.08 -24.55
CA ASP A 677 12.67 15.79 -23.65
C ASP A 677 12.02 16.16 -22.31
N SER A 678 10.76 16.61 -22.34
CA SER A 678 10.01 16.95 -21.13
C SER A 678 8.53 16.62 -21.22
N LEU A 679 8.01 16.09 -20.10
CA LEU A 679 6.58 15.82 -19.87
C LEU A 679 6.23 16.37 -18.49
N THR A 680 5.20 17.19 -18.37
CA THR A 680 4.70 17.72 -17.09
C THR A 680 3.23 17.36 -16.89
N GLY A 681 2.75 17.41 -15.64
CA GLY A 681 1.32 17.38 -15.38
C GLY A 681 0.95 17.54 -13.91
N SER A 682 -0.35 17.62 -13.64
CA SER A 682 -0.95 17.72 -12.31
C SER A 682 -1.98 16.61 -12.06
N PHE A 683 -2.29 16.37 -10.78
CA PHE A 683 -3.28 15.37 -10.35
C PHE A 683 -4.30 15.93 -9.36
N GLY A 684 -5.55 15.53 -9.55
CA GLY A 684 -6.71 16.00 -8.80
C GLY A 684 -7.99 15.44 -9.42
N ALA A 685 -9.02 16.27 -9.59
CA ALA A 685 -10.25 15.90 -10.29
C ALA A 685 -10.06 15.63 -11.80
N ARG A 686 -8.90 16.00 -12.36
CA ARG A 686 -8.50 15.81 -13.76
C ARG A 686 -6.99 15.65 -13.80
N ILE A 687 -6.48 14.92 -14.80
CA ILE A 687 -5.04 14.76 -15.05
C ILE A 687 -4.74 15.40 -16.40
N ALA A 688 -3.83 16.37 -16.42
CA ALA A 688 -3.44 17.11 -17.62
C ALA A 688 -2.07 17.79 -17.42
N GLY A 689 -1.46 18.23 -18.52
CA GLY A 689 -0.19 18.97 -18.51
C GLY A 689 0.34 19.24 -19.91
N THR A 690 1.66 19.41 -20.02
CA THR A 690 2.35 19.73 -21.29
C THR A 690 3.40 18.69 -21.64
N PHE A 691 3.77 18.65 -22.92
CA PHE A 691 4.95 17.95 -23.43
C PHE A 691 5.73 18.87 -24.37
N ALA A 692 7.05 18.72 -24.43
CA ALA A 692 7.90 19.43 -25.39
C ALA A 692 9.16 18.61 -25.72
N GLY A 693 9.71 18.84 -26.92
CA GLY A 693 10.85 18.08 -27.43
C GLY A 693 10.47 16.63 -27.75
N LEU A 694 9.26 16.42 -28.27
CA LEU A 694 8.83 15.11 -28.76
C LEU A 694 9.35 14.88 -30.19
N GLY A 695 10.00 13.73 -30.40
CA GLY A 695 10.43 13.25 -31.71
C GLY A 695 10.18 11.75 -31.86
N GLY A 696 9.98 11.27 -33.08
CA GLY A 696 9.70 9.85 -33.28
C GLY A 696 9.56 9.38 -34.72
N GLN A 697 9.49 8.06 -34.88
CA GLN A 697 9.35 7.36 -36.15
C GLN A 697 8.64 6.02 -35.92
N ILE A 698 7.71 5.66 -36.80
CA ILE A 698 6.91 4.44 -36.73
C ILE A 698 7.60 3.32 -37.52
N GLY A 699 8.29 2.42 -36.83
CA GLY A 699 8.90 1.21 -37.35
C GLY A 699 9.67 1.39 -38.67
N ALA A 700 9.08 0.89 -39.76
CA ALA A 700 9.66 0.91 -41.10
C ALA A 700 9.28 2.14 -41.95
N VAL A 701 8.38 3.01 -41.47
CA VAL A 701 7.93 4.19 -42.23
C VAL A 701 9.09 5.21 -42.33
N PRO A 702 9.50 5.63 -43.53
CA PRO A 702 10.63 6.54 -43.73
C PRO A 702 10.22 8.01 -43.49
N LEU A 703 9.53 8.29 -42.40
CA LEU A 703 9.04 9.63 -42.02
C LEU A 703 9.35 9.86 -40.54
N MET A 704 9.89 11.03 -40.21
CA MET A 704 10.29 11.40 -38.86
C MET A 704 9.52 12.62 -38.38
N ILE A 705 9.03 12.56 -37.15
CA ILE A 705 8.44 13.69 -36.42
C ILE A 705 9.52 14.28 -35.51
N SER A 706 9.64 15.61 -35.47
CA SER A 706 10.59 16.34 -34.64
C SER A 706 9.97 17.60 -34.02
N GLY A 707 10.63 18.13 -32.98
CA GLY A 707 10.30 19.42 -32.37
C GLY A 707 8.92 19.51 -31.73
N ALA A 708 8.23 18.39 -31.54
CA ALA A 708 6.81 18.40 -31.23
C ALA A 708 6.54 18.82 -29.77
N ALA A 709 5.54 19.69 -29.61
CA ALA A 709 5.21 20.29 -28.32
C ALA A 709 3.72 20.66 -28.23
N GLY A 710 3.15 20.56 -27.04
CA GLY A 710 1.73 20.84 -26.84
C GLY A 710 1.19 20.46 -25.47
N ASN A 711 -0.13 20.33 -25.41
CA ASN A 711 -0.89 19.97 -24.22
C ASN A 711 -1.34 18.51 -24.28
N TRP A 712 -1.55 17.90 -23.12
CA TRP A 712 -2.15 16.58 -23.00
C TRP A 712 -3.10 16.49 -21.81
N GLN A 713 -4.07 15.59 -21.88
CA GLN A 713 -5.05 15.33 -20.81
C GLN A 713 -5.48 13.86 -20.82
N MET A 714 -5.93 13.38 -19.65
CA MET A 714 -6.56 12.07 -19.51
C MET A 714 -7.98 12.24 -18.95
N ARG A 715 -8.96 11.60 -19.58
CA ARG A 715 -10.36 11.50 -19.12
C ARG A 715 -10.89 10.10 -19.43
N ASP A 716 -11.62 9.50 -18.51
CA ASP A 716 -12.34 8.23 -18.76
C ASP A 716 -11.45 7.09 -19.32
N SER A 717 -10.19 7.05 -18.86
CA SER A 717 -9.09 6.19 -19.35
C SER A 717 -8.57 6.46 -20.77
N ALA A 718 -9.16 7.39 -21.51
CA ALA A 718 -8.62 7.90 -22.77
C ALA A 718 -7.58 9.00 -22.54
N LEU A 719 -6.51 8.97 -23.33
CA LEU A 719 -5.48 10.01 -23.41
C LEU A 719 -5.71 10.84 -24.69
N SER A 720 -5.64 12.17 -24.60
CA SER A 720 -5.59 13.04 -25.78
C SER A 720 -4.43 14.04 -25.68
N LEU A 721 -3.71 14.22 -26.79
CA LEU A 721 -2.68 15.23 -26.99
C LEU A 721 -3.14 16.20 -28.09
N GLY A 722 -2.75 17.47 -27.97
CA GLY A 722 -2.96 18.50 -29.00
C GLY A 722 -1.79 19.47 -29.02
N GLY A 723 -1.22 19.76 -30.20
CA GLY A 723 -0.03 20.59 -30.32
C GLY A 723 0.50 20.75 -31.74
N LYS A 724 1.78 21.09 -31.83
CA LYS A 724 2.50 21.31 -33.09
C LYS A 724 3.66 20.34 -33.28
N PHE A 725 4.09 20.11 -34.52
CA PHE A 725 5.27 19.33 -34.87
C PHE A 725 5.86 19.69 -36.24
N GLN A 726 7.08 19.23 -36.50
CA GLN A 726 7.69 19.21 -37.83
C GLN A 726 7.79 17.77 -38.35
N LEU A 727 7.49 17.58 -39.63
CA LEU A 727 7.61 16.32 -40.37
C LEU A 727 8.78 16.40 -41.34
N SER A 728 9.65 15.41 -41.34
CA SER A 728 10.76 15.27 -42.28
C SER A 728 10.82 13.86 -42.89
N ASP A 729 11.45 13.77 -44.05
CA ASP A 729 11.76 12.51 -44.69
C ASP A 729 13.00 11.85 -44.04
N ALA A 730 13.05 10.52 -44.04
CA ALA A 730 14.24 9.73 -43.69
C ALA A 730 15.00 9.19 -44.91
N ALA A 731 14.50 9.42 -46.13
CA ALA A 731 15.21 9.10 -47.38
C ALA A 731 16.43 10.02 -47.60
N THR A 732 17.40 9.54 -48.39
CA THR A 732 18.59 10.31 -48.79
C THR A 732 18.78 10.15 -50.31
N PRO A 733 18.61 11.22 -51.11
CA PRO A 733 18.11 12.55 -50.73
C PRO A 733 16.64 12.49 -50.24
N PRO A 734 16.19 13.49 -49.46
CA PRO A 734 14.79 13.56 -49.01
C PRO A 734 13.86 13.86 -50.20
N ARG A 735 12.71 13.18 -50.25
CA ARG A 735 11.69 13.34 -51.30
C ARG A 735 10.89 14.63 -51.15
N PHE A 736 10.90 15.26 -49.98
CA PHE A 736 10.20 16.52 -49.71
C PHE A 736 10.92 17.38 -48.65
N HIS A 737 10.76 18.70 -48.72
CA HIS A 737 11.27 19.65 -47.73
C HIS A 737 10.44 19.61 -46.43
N PRO A 738 11.03 19.84 -45.24
CA PRO A 738 10.34 19.64 -43.97
C PRO A 738 9.03 20.45 -43.83
N LEU A 739 7.94 19.74 -43.56
CA LEU A 739 6.60 20.32 -43.38
C LEU A 739 6.31 20.55 -41.89
N ALA A 740 5.42 21.49 -41.57
CA ALA A 740 4.95 21.77 -40.21
C ALA A 740 3.46 21.43 -40.06
N SER A 741 3.00 21.27 -38.81
CA SER A 741 1.59 21.29 -38.42
C SER A 741 1.47 21.94 -37.05
N ASP A 742 0.45 22.78 -36.86
CA ASP A 742 0.11 23.45 -35.58
C ASP A 742 -1.24 22.98 -35.00
N ASP A 743 -1.93 22.10 -35.72
CA ASP A 743 -3.29 21.60 -35.48
C ASP A 743 -3.30 20.08 -35.20
N ALA A 744 -2.19 19.55 -34.71
CA ALA A 744 -1.99 18.12 -34.55
C ALA A 744 -2.70 17.58 -33.31
N GLU A 745 -3.72 16.75 -33.50
CA GLU A 745 -4.42 16.04 -32.43
C GLU A 745 -4.11 14.54 -32.45
N LEU A 746 -4.03 13.94 -31.26
CA LEU A 746 -3.93 12.49 -31.07
C LEU A 746 -4.84 12.04 -29.93
N ARG A 747 -5.64 11.00 -30.15
CA ARG A 747 -6.47 10.33 -29.13
C ARG A 747 -6.10 8.85 -29.05
N LEU A 748 -5.75 8.39 -27.86
CA LEU A 748 -5.52 6.98 -27.52
C LEU A 748 -6.60 6.49 -26.56
N ALA A 749 -7.36 5.48 -26.96
CA ALA A 749 -8.29 4.72 -26.12
C ALA A 749 -8.39 3.28 -26.65
N ASP A 750 -8.62 2.30 -25.77
CA ASP A 750 -8.93 0.90 -26.16
C ASP A 750 -7.89 0.27 -27.13
N ASN A 751 -6.61 0.57 -26.89
CA ASN A 751 -5.46 0.24 -27.76
C ASN A 751 -5.51 0.82 -29.19
N GLN A 752 -6.48 1.67 -29.52
CA GLN A 752 -6.57 2.41 -30.77
C GLN A 752 -5.99 3.82 -30.59
N ILE A 753 -5.01 4.17 -31.43
CA ILE A 753 -4.60 5.55 -31.69
C ILE A 753 -5.37 6.05 -32.90
N VAL A 754 -5.99 7.22 -32.78
CA VAL A 754 -6.43 8.04 -33.91
C VAL A 754 -5.71 9.38 -33.82
N ALA A 755 -5.10 9.87 -34.90
CA ALA A 755 -4.45 11.16 -34.94
C ALA A 755 -4.74 11.91 -36.25
N THR A 756 -4.76 13.23 -36.20
CA THR A 756 -5.07 14.10 -37.35
C THR A 756 -4.15 15.31 -37.35
N ALA A 757 -3.70 15.73 -38.54
CA ALA A 757 -2.83 16.90 -38.71
C ALA A 757 -3.03 17.57 -40.09
N GLY A 758 -2.97 18.89 -40.14
CA GLY A 758 -2.79 19.70 -41.34
C GLY A 758 -1.30 20.00 -41.57
N LEU A 759 -0.73 19.39 -42.60
CA LEU A 759 0.64 19.63 -43.05
C LEU A 759 0.71 20.87 -43.94
N LYS A 760 1.67 21.74 -43.67
CA LYS A 760 1.94 22.99 -44.40
C LYS A 760 3.44 23.23 -44.58
N THR A 761 3.82 24.10 -45.52
CA THR A 761 5.22 24.55 -45.69
C THR A 761 5.70 25.37 -44.48
N PRO A 762 7.02 25.59 -44.32
CA PRO A 762 7.55 26.56 -43.35
C PRO A 762 7.00 27.98 -43.55
N THR A 763 6.68 28.36 -44.80
CA THR A 763 6.03 29.64 -45.16
C THR A 763 4.52 29.67 -44.87
N GLY A 764 3.93 28.55 -44.42
CA GLY A 764 2.55 28.46 -43.95
C GLY A 764 1.52 27.94 -44.98
N VAL A 765 1.93 27.62 -46.21
CA VAL A 765 1.03 27.17 -47.29
C VAL A 765 0.54 25.74 -47.01
N PRO A 766 -0.79 25.48 -46.95
CA PRO A 766 -1.32 24.13 -46.72
C PRO A 766 -0.97 23.17 -47.86
N VAL A 767 -0.48 21.97 -47.51
CA VAL A 767 -0.06 20.93 -48.46
C VAL A 767 -1.03 19.73 -48.43
N ALA A 768 -1.28 19.16 -47.26
CA ALA A 768 -2.13 17.98 -47.11
C ALA A 768 -2.76 17.89 -45.71
N ARG A 769 -3.93 17.24 -45.59
CA ARG A 769 -4.44 16.75 -44.31
C ARG A 769 -4.18 15.25 -44.19
N VAL A 770 -3.79 14.79 -43.00
CA VAL A 770 -3.53 13.37 -42.71
C VAL A 770 -4.43 12.89 -41.58
N GLU A 771 -5.04 11.71 -41.73
CA GLU A 771 -5.61 10.91 -40.64
C GLU A 771 -4.80 9.63 -40.45
N ILE A 772 -4.36 9.36 -39.23
CA ILE A 772 -3.69 8.13 -38.82
C ILE A 772 -4.61 7.31 -37.91
N ARG A 773 -4.67 6.00 -38.15
CA ARG A 773 -5.37 5.02 -37.30
C ARG A 773 -4.43 3.85 -37.02
N HIS A 774 -4.16 3.54 -35.75
CA HIS A 774 -3.20 2.48 -35.38
C HIS A 774 -3.67 1.63 -34.20
N ASP A 775 -3.51 0.32 -34.34
CA ASP A 775 -3.92 -0.73 -33.39
C ASP A 775 -2.68 -1.25 -32.66
N LEU A 776 -2.44 -0.71 -31.45
CA LEU A 776 -1.27 -1.03 -30.62
C LEU A 776 -1.21 -2.50 -30.21
N GLY A 777 -2.36 -3.19 -30.14
CA GLY A 777 -2.41 -4.60 -29.78
C GLY A 777 -1.95 -5.54 -30.90
N LYS A 778 -2.12 -5.11 -32.16
CA LYS A 778 -1.76 -5.87 -33.37
C LYS A 778 -0.58 -5.29 -34.15
N GLY A 779 0.00 -4.17 -33.71
CA GLY A 779 1.17 -3.54 -34.34
C GLY A 779 0.93 -3.03 -35.76
N ARG A 780 -0.33 -2.76 -36.13
CA ARG A 780 -0.74 -2.42 -37.50
C ARG A 780 -1.42 -1.06 -37.56
N GLY A 781 -1.30 -0.33 -38.67
CA GLY A 781 -1.98 0.95 -38.83
C GLY A 781 -2.13 1.38 -40.28
N THR A 782 -2.84 2.49 -40.46
CA THR A 782 -3.07 3.17 -41.74
C THR A 782 -2.92 4.68 -41.58
N ALA A 783 -2.39 5.35 -42.60
CA ALA A 783 -2.39 6.80 -42.74
C ALA A 783 -3.03 7.18 -44.07
N ALA A 784 -4.12 7.94 -44.04
CA ALA A 784 -4.79 8.49 -45.20
C ALA A 784 -4.40 9.97 -45.36
N LEU A 785 -3.84 10.32 -46.52
CA LEU A 785 -3.41 11.66 -46.91
C LEU A 785 -4.41 12.24 -47.91
N ARG A 786 -4.73 13.53 -47.78
CA ARG A 786 -5.69 14.25 -48.63
C ARG A 786 -5.11 15.60 -49.06
N VAL A 787 -4.94 15.77 -50.37
CA VAL A 787 -4.52 17.02 -51.01
C VAL A 787 -5.74 17.62 -51.71
N ALA A 788 -6.29 18.68 -51.14
CA ALA A 788 -7.61 19.21 -51.50
C ALA A 788 -7.61 20.19 -52.71
N GLY A 789 -6.46 20.36 -53.38
CA GLY A 789 -6.25 21.38 -54.41
C GLY A 789 -5.05 22.26 -54.07
N LEU A 790 -3.85 21.67 -54.09
CA LEU A 790 -2.59 22.38 -53.95
C LEU A 790 -2.37 23.22 -55.22
N ARG A 791 -2.14 24.53 -55.09
CA ARG A 791 -2.02 25.45 -56.24
C ARG A 791 -0.60 25.98 -56.38
N PHE A 792 -0.06 25.88 -57.59
CA PHE A 792 1.20 26.50 -57.99
C PHE A 792 0.93 27.76 -58.82
N ALA A 793 1.77 28.78 -58.67
CA ALA A 793 1.67 30.04 -59.40
C ALA A 793 3.01 30.80 -59.41
N GLU A 794 3.21 31.63 -60.43
CA GLU A 794 4.32 32.60 -60.49
C GLU A 794 4.28 33.53 -59.27
N GLY A 795 5.44 33.75 -58.63
CA GLY A 795 5.55 34.51 -57.39
C GLY A 795 4.85 33.90 -56.15
N GLY A 796 4.22 32.73 -56.31
CA GLY A 796 3.59 31.95 -55.25
C GLY A 796 4.37 30.68 -54.94
N LEU A 797 3.66 29.65 -54.46
CA LEU A 797 4.23 28.33 -54.24
C LEU A 797 4.72 27.73 -55.56
N GLN A 798 5.93 27.18 -55.57
CA GLN A 798 6.51 26.37 -56.64
C GLN A 798 6.82 24.94 -56.16
N PRO A 799 6.92 23.93 -57.06
CA PRO A 799 7.24 22.55 -56.66
C PRO A 799 8.58 22.42 -55.93
N SER A 800 9.56 23.27 -56.25
CA SER A 800 10.84 23.40 -55.55
C SER A 800 10.71 23.70 -54.05
N ASP A 801 9.64 24.39 -53.63
CA ASP A 801 9.41 24.70 -52.21
C ASP A 801 8.96 23.45 -51.42
N LEU A 802 8.50 22.42 -52.14
CA LEU A 802 7.99 21.17 -51.58
C LEU A 802 8.95 20.00 -51.77
N THR A 803 9.72 19.96 -52.86
CA THR A 803 10.64 18.86 -53.13
C THR A 803 11.92 19.31 -53.86
N PRO A 804 13.11 18.81 -53.45
CA PRO A 804 14.33 19.03 -54.22
C PRO A 804 14.34 18.22 -55.53
N LEU A 805 13.43 17.26 -55.72
CA LEU A 805 13.42 16.36 -56.88
C LEU A 805 13.02 17.05 -58.20
N THR A 806 12.41 18.24 -58.15
CA THR A 806 12.08 19.03 -59.34
C THR A 806 13.17 20.00 -59.76
N PHE A 807 14.20 20.21 -58.92
CA PHE A 807 15.28 21.17 -59.17
C PHE A 807 16.06 20.80 -60.44
N GLY A 808 16.17 21.73 -61.39
CA GLY A 808 16.80 21.49 -62.69
C GLY A 808 16.01 20.61 -63.67
N VAL A 809 14.77 20.22 -63.34
CA VAL A 809 13.89 19.40 -64.19
C VAL A 809 12.71 20.22 -64.72
N ILE A 810 12.02 20.94 -63.82
CA ILE A 810 10.90 21.84 -64.15
C ILE A 810 10.98 23.15 -63.35
N ALA A 811 10.44 24.23 -63.91
CA ALA A 811 10.33 25.55 -63.31
C ALA A 811 8.99 26.22 -63.71
N ASP A 812 8.73 27.39 -63.13
CA ASP A 812 7.68 28.35 -63.53
C ASP A 812 6.29 27.70 -63.67
N VAL A 813 5.93 26.87 -62.67
CA VAL A 813 4.75 26.00 -62.72
C VAL A 813 3.49 26.77 -62.30
N VAL A 814 2.45 26.70 -63.12
CA VAL A 814 1.15 27.31 -62.88
C VAL A 814 0.06 26.24 -63.04
N GLY A 815 -0.76 26.04 -62.01
CA GLY A 815 -1.82 25.02 -62.06
C GLY A 815 -2.22 24.52 -60.68
N SER A 816 -2.80 23.32 -60.63
CA SER A 816 -3.12 22.68 -59.35
C SER A 816 -2.99 21.15 -59.38
N VAL A 817 -2.73 20.57 -58.22
CA VAL A 817 -2.69 19.13 -57.97
C VAL A 817 -3.68 18.78 -56.86
N GLU A 818 -4.55 17.82 -57.12
CA GLU A 818 -5.50 17.27 -56.15
C GLU A 818 -5.31 15.74 -56.04
N GLY A 819 -5.59 15.15 -54.89
CA GLY A 819 -5.40 13.71 -54.74
C GLY A 819 -5.53 13.13 -53.33
N GLN A 820 -5.31 11.82 -53.25
CA GLN A 820 -5.25 11.06 -52.01
C GLN A 820 -4.09 10.06 -52.02
N GLY A 821 -3.54 9.79 -50.83
CA GLY A 821 -2.58 8.71 -50.61
C GLY A 821 -3.01 7.87 -49.42
N ASP A 822 -2.77 6.57 -49.46
CA ASP A 822 -3.13 5.63 -48.41
C ASP A 822 -1.90 4.74 -48.11
N ILE A 823 -1.37 4.83 -46.89
CA ILE A 823 -0.22 4.06 -46.42
C ILE A 823 -0.70 3.07 -45.36
N ALA A 824 -0.32 1.80 -45.45
CA ALA A 824 -0.65 0.78 -44.46
C ALA A 824 0.62 0.07 -43.95
N TRP A 825 0.66 -0.31 -42.68
CA TRP A 825 1.79 -1.02 -42.08
C TRP A 825 1.37 -2.15 -41.14
N THR A 826 2.21 -3.18 -41.07
CA THR A 826 2.14 -4.31 -40.14
C THR A 826 3.49 -4.48 -39.42
N ALA A 827 3.69 -5.60 -38.71
CA ALA A 827 5.01 -5.97 -38.20
C ALA A 827 6.00 -6.34 -39.33
N ASP A 828 5.48 -6.82 -40.46
CA ASP A 828 6.25 -7.44 -41.55
C ASP A 828 6.72 -6.42 -42.59
N GLY A 829 5.98 -5.31 -42.77
CA GLY A 829 6.32 -4.29 -43.75
C GLY A 829 5.35 -3.11 -43.84
N VAL A 830 5.52 -2.33 -44.90
CA VAL A 830 4.70 -1.17 -45.26
C VAL A 830 4.28 -1.32 -46.71
N THR A 831 3.02 -1.03 -47.02
CA THR A 831 2.51 -0.85 -48.38
C THR A 831 1.94 0.55 -48.52
N SER A 832 1.92 1.10 -49.73
CA SER A 832 1.32 2.41 -49.96
C SER A 832 0.76 2.54 -51.37
N THR A 833 -0.32 3.30 -51.51
CA THR A 833 -0.99 3.56 -52.78
C THR A 833 -1.38 5.03 -52.85
N GLY A 834 -1.62 5.55 -54.04
CA GLY A 834 -2.08 6.94 -54.19
C GLY A 834 -2.68 7.22 -55.55
N ARG A 835 -3.44 8.31 -55.62
CA ARG A 835 -4.01 8.85 -56.86
C ARG A 835 -3.93 10.36 -56.81
N PHE A 836 -3.17 10.94 -57.73
CA PHE A 836 -2.92 12.38 -57.81
C PHE A 836 -3.13 12.85 -59.24
N GLY A 837 -3.89 13.93 -59.42
CA GLY A 837 -4.27 14.41 -60.74
C GLY A 837 -4.10 15.91 -60.92
N THR A 838 -3.98 16.31 -62.18
CA THR A 838 -4.02 17.70 -62.64
C THR A 838 -4.79 17.80 -63.96
N ARG A 839 -5.40 18.96 -64.23
CA ARG A 839 -6.33 19.17 -65.36
C ARG A 839 -5.81 20.09 -66.47
N ALA A 840 -4.94 21.02 -66.11
CA ALA A 840 -4.29 21.98 -66.98
C ALA A 840 -3.18 22.63 -66.13
N MET A 841 -1.98 22.06 -66.21
CA MET A 841 -0.79 22.59 -65.57
C MET A 841 0.17 23.07 -66.65
N ASP A 842 0.59 24.31 -66.53
CA ASP A 842 1.61 24.92 -67.39
C ASP A 842 2.94 24.86 -66.63
N LEU A 843 4.04 24.56 -67.32
CA LEU A 843 5.38 24.48 -66.74
C LEU A 843 6.48 24.75 -67.78
N ALA A 844 7.62 25.25 -67.33
CA ALA A 844 8.86 25.24 -68.11
C ALA A 844 9.62 23.94 -67.83
N ALA A 845 9.90 23.14 -68.86
CA ALA A 845 10.78 21.97 -68.78
C ALA A 845 12.14 22.28 -69.43
N ALA A 846 13.15 21.44 -69.17
CA ALA A 846 14.47 21.54 -69.82
C ALA A 846 14.44 21.43 -71.37
N PHE A 847 13.32 20.98 -71.94
CA PHE A 847 13.06 20.93 -73.38
C PHE A 847 12.07 22.02 -73.87
N GLY A 848 11.83 23.08 -73.09
CA GLY A 848 10.90 24.17 -73.43
C GLY A 848 9.58 24.12 -72.64
N PRO A 849 8.68 25.10 -72.85
CA PRO A 849 7.41 25.17 -72.16
C PRO A 849 6.45 24.04 -72.57
N VAL A 850 5.65 23.61 -71.60
CA VAL A 850 4.55 22.66 -71.71
C VAL A 850 3.29 23.37 -71.22
N LEU A 851 2.24 23.36 -72.02
CA LEU A 851 0.95 24.01 -71.72
C LEU A 851 -0.17 22.98 -71.62
N GLY A 852 -1.08 23.19 -70.66
CA GLY A 852 -2.28 22.39 -70.48
C GLY A 852 -2.00 20.92 -70.17
N LEU A 853 -0.97 20.61 -69.39
CA LEU A 853 -0.71 19.23 -68.94
C LEU A 853 -1.88 18.73 -68.08
N ALA A 854 -2.45 17.60 -68.46
CA ALA A 854 -3.47 16.87 -67.71
C ALA A 854 -3.07 15.41 -67.54
N THR A 855 -3.20 14.87 -66.33
CA THR A 855 -2.90 13.45 -66.03
C THR A 855 -3.55 13.03 -64.71
N ASP A 856 -3.74 11.72 -64.54
CA ASP A 856 -4.23 11.08 -63.31
C ASP A 856 -3.31 9.90 -62.98
N VAL A 857 -2.42 10.11 -62.01
CA VAL A 857 -1.29 9.23 -61.72
C VAL A 857 -1.64 8.29 -60.57
N GLN A 858 -1.69 6.99 -60.86
CA GLN A 858 -2.05 5.93 -59.92
C GLN A 858 -0.81 5.18 -59.42
N PHE A 859 -0.43 5.48 -58.18
CA PHE A 859 0.72 4.91 -57.50
C PHE A 859 0.39 3.54 -56.90
N THR A 860 1.17 2.54 -57.29
CA THR A 860 1.19 1.18 -56.71
C THR A 860 2.17 1.06 -55.54
N ASP A 861 3.13 1.97 -55.44
CA ASP A 861 3.92 2.24 -54.23
C ASP A 861 4.23 3.73 -54.12
N LEU A 862 3.38 4.48 -53.42
CA LEU A 862 3.52 5.93 -53.26
C LEU A 862 4.81 6.33 -52.52
N LEU A 863 5.25 5.55 -51.54
CA LEU A 863 6.47 5.83 -50.78
C LEU A 863 7.73 5.69 -51.63
N ASN A 864 7.76 4.69 -52.53
CA ASN A 864 8.86 4.52 -53.50
C ASN A 864 8.58 5.21 -54.86
N MET A 865 7.53 6.03 -54.96
CA MET A 865 7.12 6.77 -56.16
C MET A 865 6.94 5.89 -57.42
N ARG A 866 6.29 4.73 -57.28
CA ARG A 866 6.03 3.77 -58.38
C ARG A 866 4.58 3.74 -58.80
N THR A 867 4.34 3.57 -60.10
CA THR A 867 3.00 3.38 -60.69
C THR A 867 2.88 2.04 -61.40
N ALA A 868 1.66 1.67 -61.79
CA ALA A 868 1.48 0.64 -62.80
C ALA A 868 1.86 1.16 -64.21
N PRO A 869 2.24 0.29 -65.16
CA PRO A 869 2.28 0.60 -66.59
C PRO A 869 0.96 1.19 -67.12
N GLY A 870 1.04 1.98 -68.19
CA GLY A 870 -0.10 2.54 -68.90
C GLY A 870 -0.74 3.78 -68.26
N GLN A 871 0.01 4.57 -67.48
CA GLN A 871 -0.46 5.93 -67.11
C GLN A 871 -0.56 6.79 -68.37
N LEU A 872 -1.51 7.71 -68.41
CA LEU A 872 -1.73 8.63 -69.53
C LEU A 872 -1.56 10.09 -69.07
N ALA A 873 -0.82 10.86 -69.85
CA ALA A 873 -0.77 12.31 -69.77
C ALA A 873 -1.13 12.91 -71.13
N THR A 874 -1.82 14.05 -71.14
CA THR A 874 -2.13 14.82 -72.35
C THR A 874 -1.66 16.25 -72.21
N THR A 875 -1.27 16.89 -73.30
CA THR A 875 -0.72 18.26 -73.32
C THR A 875 -1.29 19.06 -74.50
N ALA A 876 -1.73 20.30 -74.26
CA ALA A 876 -2.25 21.18 -75.31
C ALA A 876 -1.14 21.68 -76.25
N GLU A 877 0.03 22.05 -75.71
CA GLU A 877 1.23 22.38 -76.49
C GLU A 877 2.48 21.93 -75.74
N ILE A 878 3.50 21.46 -76.47
CA ILE A 878 4.89 21.34 -76.01
C ILE A 878 5.76 22.03 -77.06
N ASN A 879 6.68 22.92 -76.66
CA ASN A 879 7.40 23.77 -77.61
C ASN A 879 8.93 23.80 -77.38
N PRO A 880 9.69 22.81 -77.90
CA PRO A 880 11.15 22.80 -77.93
C PRO A 880 11.80 23.76 -78.95
N GLY A 881 11.04 24.75 -79.45
CA GLY A 881 11.41 25.62 -80.59
C GLY A 881 10.55 25.39 -81.83
N VAL A 882 9.94 24.20 -81.92
CA VAL A 882 8.89 23.82 -82.90
C VAL A 882 7.69 23.31 -82.09
N PRO A 883 6.52 23.95 -82.14
CA PRO A 883 5.36 23.56 -81.32
C PRO A 883 4.73 22.26 -81.80
N VAL A 884 4.52 21.32 -80.88
CA VAL A 884 3.67 20.12 -81.10
C VAL A 884 2.43 20.21 -80.21
N ARG A 885 1.26 19.91 -80.78
CA ARG A 885 -0.06 20.11 -80.14
C ARG A 885 -0.75 18.79 -79.83
N ASP A 886 -1.76 18.84 -78.95
CA ASP A 886 -2.70 17.74 -78.68
C ASP A 886 -2.01 16.39 -78.38
N GLY A 887 -0.92 16.47 -77.61
CA GLY A 887 -0.04 15.35 -77.29
C GLY A 887 -0.68 14.32 -76.36
N ASN A 888 -0.42 13.05 -76.63
CA ASN A 888 -0.85 11.91 -75.82
C ASN A 888 0.38 11.06 -75.45
N ILE A 889 0.73 11.03 -74.16
CA ILE A 889 1.95 10.41 -73.63
C ILE A 889 1.57 9.23 -72.72
N ARG A 890 2.05 8.03 -73.04
CA ARG A 890 1.95 6.85 -72.15
C ARG A 890 3.23 6.65 -71.38
N PHE A 891 3.13 6.43 -70.06
CA PHE A 891 4.29 6.32 -69.19
C PHE A 891 4.01 5.48 -67.93
N HIS A 892 5.08 5.21 -67.16
CA HIS A 892 5.01 4.82 -65.76
C HIS A 892 6.26 5.23 -64.98
N LEU A 893 6.13 5.34 -63.66
CA LEU A 893 7.23 5.70 -62.76
C LEU A 893 7.88 4.43 -62.19
N LEU A 894 9.21 4.30 -62.38
CA LEU A 894 10.02 3.19 -61.84
C LEU A 894 10.53 3.49 -60.42
N ASP A 895 10.71 4.77 -60.11
CA ASP A 895 10.97 5.36 -58.80
C ASP A 895 10.88 6.90 -58.90
N SER A 896 11.32 7.60 -57.86
CA SER A 896 11.28 9.07 -57.74
C SER A 896 12.14 9.85 -58.76
N GLN A 897 13.01 9.19 -59.54
CA GLN A 897 13.91 9.85 -60.49
C GLN A 897 13.93 9.18 -61.88
N ARG A 898 13.13 8.13 -62.11
CA ARG A 898 13.14 7.37 -63.38
C ARG A 898 11.74 7.15 -63.93
N VAL A 899 11.49 7.74 -65.10
CA VAL A 899 10.21 7.67 -65.82
C VAL A 899 10.39 6.87 -67.10
N GLN A 900 9.69 5.75 -67.20
CA GLN A 900 9.63 4.99 -68.46
C GLN A 900 8.51 5.56 -69.31
N VAL A 901 8.84 6.15 -70.46
CA VAL A 901 7.88 6.46 -71.52
C VAL A 901 7.65 5.18 -72.33
N GLU A 902 6.39 4.77 -72.45
CA GLU A 902 5.96 3.62 -73.26
C GLU A 902 5.78 3.99 -74.73
N GLY A 903 5.60 5.29 -74.98
CA GLY A 903 5.47 5.93 -76.27
C GLY A 903 4.57 7.16 -76.16
N ALA A 904 4.76 8.13 -77.05
CA ALA A 904 3.90 9.32 -77.11
C ALA A 904 3.56 9.68 -78.56
N ARG A 905 2.44 10.37 -78.77
CA ARG A 905 1.84 10.63 -80.08
C ARG A 905 1.31 12.06 -80.14
N TRP A 906 1.61 12.77 -81.23
CA TRP A 906 1.10 14.11 -81.52
C TRP A 906 0.62 14.18 -82.98
N PRO A 907 -0.53 14.79 -83.28
CA PRO A 907 -0.84 15.26 -84.63
C PRO A 907 0.23 16.28 -85.06
N PHE A 908 0.89 16.06 -86.20
CA PHE A 908 2.01 16.89 -86.63
C PHE A 908 2.08 17.01 -88.14
N ALA A 909 2.05 18.25 -88.65
CA ALA A 909 2.11 18.55 -90.08
C ALA A 909 1.12 17.73 -90.95
N GLY A 910 -0.09 17.48 -90.46
CA GLY A 910 -1.11 16.67 -91.15
C GLY A 910 -0.90 15.14 -91.07
N GLY A 911 0.24 14.69 -90.53
CA GLY A 911 0.52 13.29 -90.18
C GLY A 911 0.61 13.10 -88.66
N GLU A 912 1.44 12.14 -88.23
CA GLU A 912 1.69 11.82 -86.83
C GLU A 912 3.18 11.91 -86.49
N LEU A 913 3.51 12.46 -85.32
CA LEU A 913 4.82 12.36 -84.69
C LEU A 913 4.72 11.35 -83.52
N VAL A 914 5.59 10.34 -83.49
CA VAL A 914 5.55 9.25 -82.50
C VAL A 914 6.89 9.12 -81.78
N LEU A 915 6.92 9.32 -80.46
CA LEU A 915 8.08 9.01 -79.63
C LEU A 915 8.16 7.50 -79.35
N GLU A 916 9.30 6.89 -79.66
CA GLU A 916 9.64 5.51 -79.31
C GLU A 916 9.78 5.33 -77.79
N PRO A 917 9.65 4.09 -77.26
CA PRO A 917 9.80 3.84 -75.82
C PRO A 917 11.18 4.24 -75.32
N THR A 918 11.25 5.13 -74.32
CA THR A 918 12.52 5.65 -73.78
C THR A 918 12.48 5.80 -72.26
N LEU A 919 13.62 5.64 -71.62
CA LEU A 919 13.80 5.80 -70.17
C LEU A 919 14.37 7.19 -69.88
N LEU A 920 13.60 8.03 -69.20
CA LEU A 920 14.04 9.32 -68.70
C LEU A 920 14.62 9.13 -67.30
N ASP A 921 15.95 9.14 -67.21
CA ASP A 921 16.68 9.08 -65.95
C ASP A 921 17.13 10.48 -65.53
N PHE A 922 16.65 10.91 -64.36
CA PHE A 922 16.93 12.21 -63.74
C PHE A 922 17.91 12.08 -62.56
N SER A 923 18.43 10.88 -62.25
CA SER A 923 19.36 10.66 -61.14
C SER A 923 20.77 11.18 -61.39
N GLN A 924 21.11 11.51 -62.65
CA GLN A 924 22.44 11.96 -63.08
C GLN A 924 22.33 12.96 -64.24
N SER A 925 23.27 13.90 -64.34
CA SER A 925 23.45 14.77 -65.52
C SER A 925 24.01 13.99 -66.71
N ARG A 926 23.15 13.17 -67.34
CA ARG A 926 23.44 12.43 -68.57
C ARG A 926 22.58 12.95 -69.72
N GLU A 927 23.10 12.82 -70.94
CA GLU A 927 22.34 13.02 -72.17
C GLU A 927 21.14 12.05 -72.21
N ARG A 928 19.91 12.59 -72.23
CA ARG A 928 18.70 11.79 -72.42
C ARG A 928 18.47 11.59 -73.92
N ARG A 929 18.42 10.33 -74.37
CA ARG A 929 18.22 9.98 -75.80
C ARG A 929 16.76 9.61 -76.06
N MET A 930 16.17 10.19 -77.10
CA MET A 930 14.78 10.02 -77.49
C MET A 930 14.70 9.88 -79.01
N THR A 931 13.97 8.91 -79.54
CA THR A 931 13.79 8.76 -81.00
C THR A 931 12.35 9.07 -81.36
N PHE A 932 12.14 10.06 -82.22
CA PHE A 932 10.82 10.40 -82.74
C PHE A 932 10.69 9.91 -84.18
N GLN A 933 9.65 9.14 -84.48
CA GLN A 933 9.25 8.79 -85.85
C GLN A 933 8.29 9.85 -86.39
N VAL A 934 8.57 10.37 -87.58
CA VAL A 934 7.62 11.17 -88.36
C VAL A 934 6.90 10.21 -89.30
N ILE A 935 5.56 10.25 -89.30
CA ILE A 935 4.72 9.32 -90.06
C ILE A 935 3.73 10.13 -90.92
N GLY A 936 4.01 10.21 -92.22
CA GLY A 936 3.11 10.79 -93.22
C GLY A 936 2.89 12.30 -93.14
N ALA A 937 3.86 13.04 -92.60
CA ALA A 937 3.79 14.51 -92.54
C ALA A 937 3.71 15.11 -93.96
N ASP A 938 2.77 16.01 -94.20
CA ASP A 938 2.65 16.77 -95.44
C ASP A 938 3.82 17.77 -95.58
N ALA A 939 4.36 17.87 -96.79
CA ALA A 939 5.56 18.65 -97.06
C ALA A 939 5.38 20.17 -96.83
N ALA A 940 4.22 20.74 -97.20
CA ALA A 940 3.95 22.16 -97.05
C ALA A 940 3.65 22.51 -95.59
N LEU A 941 2.87 21.67 -94.91
CA LEU A 941 2.61 21.83 -93.47
C LEU A 941 3.89 21.65 -92.65
N PHE A 942 4.76 20.68 -92.98
CA PHE A 942 6.01 20.46 -92.27
C PHE A 942 6.96 21.66 -92.40
N LEU A 943 7.17 22.18 -93.61
CA LEU A 943 8.00 23.37 -93.80
C LEU A 943 7.42 24.60 -93.08
N LYS A 944 6.09 24.72 -93.01
CA LYS A 944 5.41 25.80 -92.29
C LYS A 944 5.57 25.71 -90.77
N GLU A 945 5.34 24.54 -90.14
CA GLU A 945 5.53 24.38 -88.69
C GLU A 945 7.02 24.52 -88.31
N MET A 946 7.93 24.15 -89.21
CA MET A 946 9.37 24.40 -89.10
C MET A 946 9.80 25.83 -89.49
N ALA A 947 8.87 26.73 -89.83
CA ALA A 947 9.13 28.13 -90.21
C ALA A 947 10.13 28.37 -91.37
N PHE A 948 10.11 27.52 -92.39
CA PHE A 948 10.92 27.65 -93.61
C PHE A 948 10.25 28.54 -94.69
N ASP A 949 10.00 29.81 -94.41
CA ASP A 949 9.27 30.74 -95.30
C ASP A 949 9.82 30.88 -96.74
N ASN A 950 11.08 30.49 -96.97
CA ASN A 950 11.77 30.58 -98.27
C ASN A 950 11.67 29.29 -99.13
N LEU A 951 10.94 28.26 -98.69
CA LEU A 951 10.81 26.97 -99.36
C LEU A 951 9.34 26.52 -99.41
N ASP A 952 8.85 26.17 -100.59
CA ASP A 952 7.53 25.55 -100.81
C ASP A 952 7.72 24.13 -101.35
N ALA A 953 6.97 23.15 -100.83
CA ALA A 953 7.13 21.74 -101.16
C ALA A 953 5.81 20.96 -101.15
N THR A 954 5.70 19.97 -102.04
CA THR A 954 4.59 19.01 -102.06
C THR A 954 5.10 17.58 -101.89
N GLY A 955 4.28 16.71 -101.29
CA GLY A 955 4.62 15.32 -100.97
C GLY A 955 4.27 14.95 -99.53
N THR A 956 4.56 13.72 -99.12
CA THR A 956 4.46 13.28 -97.72
C THR A 956 5.74 12.58 -97.28
N PHE A 957 6.16 12.81 -96.03
CA PHE A 957 7.43 12.35 -95.47
C PHE A 957 7.24 11.35 -94.33
N ASP A 958 8.06 10.29 -94.33
CA ASP A 958 8.30 9.41 -93.18
C ASP A 958 9.75 9.52 -92.74
N GLY A 959 10.06 9.35 -91.45
CA GLY A 959 11.45 9.36 -91.01
C GLY A 959 11.67 9.17 -89.52
N THR A 960 12.93 9.29 -89.13
CA THR A 960 13.38 9.17 -87.74
C THR A 960 14.20 10.39 -87.37
N LEU A 961 13.88 11.00 -86.23
CA LEU A 961 14.60 12.11 -85.62
C LEU A 961 15.11 11.63 -84.25
N PRO A 962 16.34 11.08 -84.17
CA PRO A 962 16.99 10.79 -82.90
C PRO A 962 17.46 12.12 -82.28
N MET A 963 17.09 12.33 -81.03
CA MET A 963 17.28 13.58 -80.30
C MET A 963 18.02 13.30 -79.00
N THR A 964 18.96 14.17 -78.65
CA THR A 964 19.67 14.15 -77.38
C THR A 964 19.42 15.44 -76.62
N PHE A 965 19.08 15.32 -75.33
CA PHE A 965 18.83 16.46 -74.44
C PHE A 965 19.83 16.43 -73.28
N ASP A 966 20.61 17.51 -73.13
CA ASP A 966 21.54 17.72 -72.02
C ASP A 966 21.29 19.10 -71.34
N GLU A 967 22.24 19.58 -70.54
CA GLU A 967 22.16 20.87 -69.83
C GLU A 967 22.23 22.09 -70.77
N LYS A 968 22.51 21.89 -72.07
CA LYS A 968 22.58 22.94 -73.10
C LYS A 968 21.36 22.93 -74.03
N GLY A 969 20.36 22.09 -73.74
CA GLY A 969 19.12 21.96 -74.50
C GLY A 969 19.06 20.69 -75.35
N GLY A 970 18.20 20.71 -76.37
CA GLY A 970 17.98 19.59 -77.29
C GLY A 970 18.69 19.75 -78.63
N ARG A 971 19.19 18.64 -79.18
CA ARG A 971 19.79 18.54 -80.52
C ARG A 971 19.37 17.27 -81.24
N ILE A 972 19.26 17.33 -82.57
CA ILE A 972 19.03 16.18 -83.44
C ILE A 972 20.40 15.60 -83.85
N GLU A 973 20.57 14.28 -83.73
CA GLU A 973 21.76 13.53 -84.15
C GLU A 973 21.34 12.39 -85.08
N GLY A 974 21.73 12.45 -86.36
CA GLY A 974 21.37 11.42 -87.35
C GLY A 974 19.89 11.41 -87.75
N GLY A 975 19.20 12.56 -87.70
CA GLY A 975 17.84 12.69 -88.19
C GLY A 975 17.78 12.45 -89.71
N SER A 976 16.75 11.76 -90.20
CA SER A 976 16.55 11.51 -91.63
C SER A 976 15.07 11.34 -91.97
N LEU A 977 14.55 12.20 -92.86
CA LEU A 977 13.19 12.15 -93.41
C LEU A 977 13.24 11.75 -94.90
N ARG A 978 12.28 10.95 -95.36
CA ARG A 978 12.22 10.42 -96.73
C ARG A 978 10.81 10.52 -97.30
N ALA A 979 10.71 10.95 -98.56
CA ALA A 979 9.41 11.08 -99.23
C ALA A 979 8.80 9.70 -99.55
N ARG A 980 7.52 9.51 -99.22
CA ARG A 980 6.73 8.31 -99.58
C ARG A 980 6.54 8.15 -101.09
N SER A 981 6.47 9.28 -101.80
CA SER A 981 6.23 9.39 -103.23
C SER A 981 7.05 10.53 -103.83
N GLY A 982 7.01 10.67 -105.15
CA GLY A 982 7.46 11.91 -105.79
C GLY A 982 6.60 13.12 -105.41
N GLY A 983 7.14 14.31 -105.65
CA GLY A 983 6.54 15.60 -105.33
C GLY A 983 7.35 16.74 -105.96
N SER A 984 7.11 17.98 -105.52
CA SER A 984 7.82 19.19 -105.99
C SER A 984 8.49 19.96 -104.86
N LEU A 985 9.55 20.70 -105.18
CA LEU A 985 10.19 21.70 -104.31
C LEU A 985 10.46 22.98 -105.10
N ALA A 986 10.23 24.14 -104.48
CA ALA A 986 10.57 25.46 -105.00
C ALA A 986 11.23 26.33 -103.92
N TYR A 987 12.38 26.92 -104.24
CA TYR A 987 12.99 27.98 -103.45
C TYR A 987 12.41 29.35 -103.86
N VAL A 988 11.86 30.06 -102.89
CA VAL A 988 11.05 31.28 -103.08
C VAL A 988 11.76 32.54 -102.57
N GLY A 989 12.82 32.40 -101.77
CA GLY A 989 13.51 33.51 -101.11
C GLY A 989 14.27 34.49 -102.02
N GLU A 990 14.53 35.68 -101.49
CA GLU A 990 15.33 36.70 -102.16
C GLU A 990 16.81 36.30 -102.30
N ILE A 991 17.43 36.67 -103.43
CA ILE A 991 18.77 36.19 -103.80
C ILE A 991 19.80 37.31 -103.63
N SER A 992 20.67 37.18 -102.63
CA SER A 992 21.89 37.99 -102.55
C SER A 992 22.90 37.53 -103.62
N GLN A 993 23.01 38.29 -104.71
CA GLN A 993 23.86 37.93 -105.84
C GLN A 993 25.35 37.99 -105.49
N ARG A 994 25.97 36.82 -105.33
CA ARG A 994 27.40 36.60 -105.60
C ARG A 994 27.54 35.70 -106.82
N ASP A 995 28.59 35.91 -107.60
CA ASP A 995 28.72 35.30 -108.92
C ASP A 995 29.11 33.81 -108.83
N VAL A 996 28.10 32.95 -108.94
CA VAL A 996 28.20 31.49 -108.84
C VAL A 996 28.47 30.79 -110.18
N GLY A 997 28.78 31.56 -111.24
CA GLY A 997 29.16 31.03 -112.54
C GLY A 997 28.05 30.23 -113.26
N PHE A 998 28.40 29.59 -114.39
CA PHE A 998 27.44 28.90 -115.25
C PHE A 998 26.72 27.74 -114.55
N TRP A 999 27.46 26.82 -113.93
CA TRP A 999 26.90 25.64 -113.27
C TRP A 999 26.10 25.98 -112.01
N GLY A 1000 26.54 26.98 -111.23
CA GLY A 1000 25.78 27.48 -110.08
C GLY A 1000 24.46 28.11 -110.51
N ASN A 1001 24.48 29.01 -111.50
CA ASN A 1001 23.25 29.60 -112.05
C ASN A 1001 22.28 28.54 -112.60
N MET A 1002 22.79 27.46 -113.23
CA MET A 1002 21.95 26.34 -113.67
C MET A 1002 21.30 25.60 -112.49
N ALA A 1003 22.03 25.37 -111.40
CA ALA A 1003 21.51 24.75 -110.18
C ALA A 1003 20.44 25.63 -109.49
N PHE A 1004 20.68 26.94 -109.34
CA PHE A 1004 19.70 27.86 -108.77
C PHE A 1004 18.43 27.99 -109.63
N GLN A 1005 18.54 27.96 -110.97
CA GLN A 1005 17.38 27.94 -111.86
C GLN A 1005 16.59 26.62 -111.77
N ALA A 1006 17.24 25.50 -111.47
CA ALA A 1006 16.56 24.23 -111.20
C ALA A 1006 15.81 24.26 -109.86
N LEU A 1007 16.41 24.84 -108.81
CA LEU A 1007 15.81 24.94 -107.47
C LEU A 1007 14.55 25.82 -107.39
N LYS A 1008 14.25 26.65 -108.42
CA LYS A 1008 13.01 27.44 -108.46
C LYS A 1008 11.74 26.63 -108.76
N ALA A 1009 11.86 25.46 -109.39
CA ALA A 1009 10.74 24.55 -109.67
C ALA A 1009 11.27 23.14 -110.02
N LEU A 1010 11.41 22.30 -109.00
CA LEU A 1010 12.07 21.00 -109.07
C LEU A 1010 11.08 19.87 -108.74
N ASP A 1011 10.78 19.01 -109.72
CA ASP A 1011 10.01 17.79 -109.48
C ASP A 1011 10.98 16.64 -109.12
N TYR A 1012 10.70 15.88 -108.07
CA TYR A 1012 11.54 14.78 -107.58
C TYR A 1012 10.76 13.45 -107.55
N ARG A 1013 11.48 12.33 -107.65
CA ARG A 1013 10.89 10.97 -107.46
C ARG A 1013 11.13 10.41 -106.06
N SER A 1014 12.29 10.72 -105.49
CA SER A 1014 12.63 10.44 -104.10
C SER A 1014 13.49 11.57 -103.55
N LEU A 1015 13.19 11.98 -102.32
CA LEU A 1015 13.85 13.05 -101.59
C LEU A 1015 14.18 12.52 -100.19
N THR A 1016 15.40 12.75 -99.73
CA THR A 1016 15.85 12.50 -98.35
C THR A 1016 16.33 13.80 -97.72
N ILE A 1017 15.94 14.09 -96.49
CA ILE A 1017 16.37 15.25 -95.69
C ILE A 1017 17.09 14.72 -94.46
N ASP A 1018 18.41 14.78 -94.44
CA ASP A 1018 19.20 14.44 -93.25
C ASP A 1018 19.38 15.69 -92.38
N MET A 1019 19.02 15.63 -91.09
CA MET A 1019 18.91 16.78 -90.18
C MET A 1019 19.78 16.57 -88.93
N ASN A 1020 20.65 17.55 -88.63
CA ASN A 1020 21.58 17.51 -87.50
C ASN A 1020 21.78 18.90 -86.88
N GLY A 1021 21.85 19.00 -85.55
CA GLY A 1021 22.14 20.26 -84.85
C GLY A 1021 21.19 20.59 -83.69
N PRO A 1022 21.45 21.66 -82.93
CA PRO A 1022 20.57 22.14 -81.86
C PRO A 1022 19.22 22.60 -82.41
N ILE A 1023 18.13 22.30 -81.71
CA ILE A 1023 16.75 22.61 -82.15
C ILE A 1023 16.50 24.13 -82.17
N ALA A 1024 17.09 24.84 -81.21
CA ALA A 1024 16.99 26.29 -81.04
C ALA A 1024 18.26 27.04 -81.53
N GLY A 1025 18.93 26.53 -82.58
CA GLY A 1025 20.16 27.14 -83.11
C GLY A 1025 20.53 26.65 -84.50
N ASP A 1026 21.80 26.80 -84.87
CA ASP A 1026 22.30 26.54 -86.23
C ASP A 1026 22.14 25.07 -86.67
N MET A 1027 21.03 24.77 -87.36
CA MET A 1027 20.72 23.44 -87.87
C MET A 1027 21.36 23.21 -89.25
N VAL A 1028 22.02 22.06 -89.39
CA VAL A 1028 22.58 21.57 -90.65
C VAL A 1028 21.62 20.56 -91.27
N THR A 1029 21.13 20.89 -92.45
CA THR A 1029 20.19 20.07 -93.23
C THR A 1029 20.84 19.67 -94.56
N GLU A 1030 21.03 18.38 -94.80
CA GLU A 1030 21.50 17.84 -96.09
C GLU A 1030 20.33 17.21 -96.86
N ILE A 1031 19.87 17.89 -97.91
CA ILE A 1031 18.79 17.42 -98.77
C ILE A 1031 19.37 16.70 -99.98
N ARG A 1032 18.92 15.46 -100.24
CA ARG A 1032 19.36 14.60 -101.33
C ARG A 1032 18.17 14.24 -102.23
N PHE A 1033 18.22 14.69 -103.48
CA PHE A 1033 17.16 14.47 -104.48
C PHE A 1033 17.61 13.47 -105.54
N ALA A 1034 16.73 12.57 -105.97
CA ALA A 1034 16.98 11.67 -107.10
C ALA A 1034 15.77 11.54 -108.03
N GLY A 1035 16.05 11.23 -109.30
CA GLY A 1035 15.05 11.13 -110.36
C GLY A 1035 14.44 12.47 -110.78
N VAL A 1036 15.23 13.54 -110.72
CA VAL A 1036 14.82 14.94 -110.87
C VAL A 1036 14.34 15.28 -112.28
N SER A 1037 13.26 16.05 -112.39
CA SER A 1037 12.81 16.71 -113.62
C SER A 1037 12.45 18.19 -113.40
N GLN A 1038 12.50 19.00 -114.46
CA GLN A 1038 12.11 20.41 -114.41
C GLN A 1038 10.58 20.54 -114.30
N GLY A 1039 10.12 21.28 -113.28
CA GLY A 1039 8.71 21.54 -113.03
C GLY A 1039 8.05 22.46 -114.06
N LYS A 1040 6.72 22.56 -113.98
CA LYS A 1040 5.89 23.38 -114.91
C LYS A 1040 6.14 24.89 -114.75
N GLY A 1041 7.17 25.41 -115.43
CA GLY A 1041 7.41 26.85 -115.54
C GLY A 1041 8.79 27.26 -116.10
N THR A 1042 9.79 26.38 -116.07
CA THR A 1042 11.17 26.73 -116.47
C THR A 1042 11.39 26.75 -117.99
N LYS A 1043 12.21 27.69 -118.47
CA LYS A 1043 12.55 27.85 -119.90
C LYS A 1043 13.49 26.73 -120.39
N SER A 1044 12.92 25.63 -120.92
CA SER A 1044 13.72 24.55 -121.52
C SER A 1044 14.42 25.00 -122.80
N ASN A 1045 15.73 24.75 -122.93
CA ASN A 1045 16.48 24.93 -124.19
C ASN A 1045 16.95 23.56 -124.74
N PHE A 1046 17.23 23.47 -126.05
CA PHE A 1046 17.49 22.19 -126.76
C PHE A 1046 18.54 21.30 -126.06
N VAL A 1047 19.66 21.89 -125.64
CA VAL A 1047 20.76 21.17 -124.97
C VAL A 1047 20.33 20.52 -123.65
N LEU A 1048 19.49 21.20 -122.87
CA LEU A 1048 19.02 20.68 -121.58
C LEU A 1048 18.12 19.44 -121.73
N ARG A 1049 17.37 19.30 -122.83
CA ARG A 1049 16.49 18.13 -123.06
C ARG A 1049 17.24 16.81 -123.24
N ARG A 1050 18.52 16.85 -123.61
CA ARG A 1050 19.39 15.65 -123.69
C ARG A 1050 20.05 15.34 -122.35
N LEU A 1051 20.44 16.37 -121.60
CA LEU A 1051 20.97 16.25 -120.23
C LEU A 1051 19.90 15.72 -119.26
N ALA A 1052 18.65 16.21 -119.35
CA ALA A 1052 17.51 15.84 -118.50
C ALA A 1052 17.01 14.37 -118.63
N ARG A 1053 17.79 13.49 -119.27
CA ARG A 1053 17.60 12.03 -119.24
C ARG A 1053 18.64 11.29 -118.40
N LEU A 1054 19.67 12.00 -117.91
CA LEU A 1054 20.64 11.45 -116.96
C LEU A 1054 20.08 11.55 -115.53
N PRO A 1055 20.31 10.57 -114.66
CA PRO A 1055 19.89 10.62 -113.26
C PRO A 1055 20.77 11.61 -112.48
N PHE A 1056 20.39 12.88 -112.48
CA PHE A 1056 21.00 13.85 -111.58
C PHE A 1056 20.65 13.54 -110.13
N VAL A 1057 21.68 13.51 -109.28
CA VAL A 1057 21.55 13.55 -107.82
C VAL A 1057 21.99 14.94 -107.39
N PHE A 1058 21.10 15.67 -106.72
CA PHE A 1058 21.43 16.95 -106.09
C PHE A 1058 21.60 16.72 -104.60
N ASN A 1059 22.76 17.10 -104.07
CA ASN A 1059 23.05 17.13 -102.63
C ASN A 1059 23.17 18.59 -102.22
N VAL A 1060 22.21 19.10 -101.46
CA VAL A 1060 22.13 20.50 -101.02
C VAL A 1060 22.31 20.54 -99.51
N ARG A 1061 23.43 21.10 -99.04
CA ARG A 1061 23.67 21.33 -97.62
C ARG A 1061 23.29 22.77 -97.26
N ILE A 1062 22.27 22.90 -96.43
CA ILE A 1062 21.81 24.17 -95.86
C ILE A 1062 22.31 24.22 -94.42
N SER A 1063 23.02 25.28 -94.07
CA SER A 1063 23.27 25.68 -92.68
C SER A 1063 22.57 27.01 -92.45
N ALA A 1064 21.63 27.09 -91.51
CA ALA A 1064 20.86 28.30 -91.24
C ALA A 1064 20.77 28.56 -89.72
N PRO A 1065 21.02 29.80 -89.25
CA PRO A 1065 20.86 30.15 -87.84
C PRO A 1065 19.37 30.28 -87.51
N PHE A 1066 18.79 29.25 -86.90
CA PHE A 1066 17.39 29.28 -86.45
C PHE A 1066 17.24 30.22 -85.23
N LYS A 1067 16.86 31.48 -85.52
CA LYS A 1067 16.45 32.52 -84.54
C LYS A 1067 17.51 33.02 -83.53
N GLN A 1068 18.69 33.47 -83.98
CA GLN A 1068 19.65 34.21 -83.13
C GLN A 1068 19.22 35.67 -82.79
N LEU A 1069 17.94 35.93 -82.46
CA LEU A 1069 17.41 37.30 -82.23
C LEU A 1069 16.45 37.49 -81.05
N LEU A 1070 16.28 36.50 -80.15
CA LEU A 1070 15.39 36.64 -78.98
C LEU A 1070 16.07 36.55 -77.60
N ASP A 1071 17.22 35.89 -77.50
CA ASP A 1071 17.82 35.53 -76.19
C ASP A 1071 18.60 36.66 -75.49
N SER A 1072 18.83 37.79 -76.17
CA SER A 1072 19.66 38.89 -75.66
C SER A 1072 19.05 39.71 -74.51
N VAL A 1073 17.82 39.40 -74.09
CA VAL A 1073 17.05 40.17 -73.08
C VAL A 1073 16.91 39.44 -71.74
N GLN A 1074 17.02 38.11 -71.69
CA GLN A 1074 16.78 37.33 -70.46
C GLN A 1074 17.94 37.37 -69.44
N SER A 1075 19.10 37.93 -69.81
CA SER A 1075 20.28 38.04 -68.93
C SER A 1075 20.26 39.24 -67.96
N TRP A 1076 19.22 40.08 -68.01
CA TRP A 1076 19.14 41.32 -67.22
C TRP A 1076 18.27 41.25 -65.96
N TYR A 1077 17.60 40.13 -65.68
CA TYR A 1077 16.79 39.95 -64.48
C TYR A 1077 17.40 38.92 -63.49
N ASP A 1078 17.66 39.44 -62.30
CA ASP A 1078 18.15 38.79 -61.06
C ASP A 1078 19.59 38.19 -61.06
N PRO A 1079 20.57 38.88 -60.45
CA PRO A 1079 21.93 38.34 -60.25
C PRO A 1079 22.03 37.19 -59.23
N ASN A 1080 21.01 36.92 -58.40
CA ASN A 1080 21.02 35.81 -57.44
C ASN A 1080 21.22 34.44 -58.12
N ARG A 1081 20.68 34.27 -59.34
CA ARG A 1081 20.84 33.05 -60.14
C ARG A 1081 22.31 32.70 -60.44
N LEU A 1082 23.22 33.68 -60.47
CA LEU A 1082 24.66 33.45 -60.63
C LEU A 1082 25.38 33.07 -59.33
N ILE A 1083 24.79 33.38 -58.17
CA ILE A 1083 25.32 32.99 -56.86
C ILE A 1083 24.87 31.56 -56.55
N GLU A 1084 23.57 31.27 -56.66
CA GLU A 1084 23.00 29.95 -56.36
C GLU A 1084 23.58 28.84 -57.26
N ARG A 1085 23.76 29.09 -58.57
CA ARG A 1085 24.29 28.08 -59.50
C ARG A 1085 25.73 27.67 -59.17
N ASN A 1086 26.52 28.55 -58.57
CA ASN A 1086 27.92 28.28 -58.21
C ASN A 1086 28.08 27.86 -56.74
N LEU A 1087 27.06 28.04 -55.89
CA LEU A 1087 27.11 27.71 -54.47
C LEU A 1087 27.47 26.24 -54.18
N PRO A 1088 26.97 25.22 -54.92
CA PRO A 1088 27.38 23.83 -54.71
C PRO A 1088 28.88 23.60 -55.00
N ALA A 1089 29.44 24.28 -56.01
CA ALA A 1089 30.86 24.17 -56.33
C ALA A 1089 31.73 24.86 -55.27
N LEU A 1090 31.33 26.04 -54.80
CA LEU A 1090 32.01 26.76 -53.72
C LEU A 1090 31.97 26.00 -52.39
N LEU A 1091 30.85 25.32 -52.08
CA LEU A 1091 30.75 24.43 -50.93
C LEU A 1091 31.66 23.21 -51.08
N GLN A 1092 31.75 22.60 -52.27
CA GLN A 1092 32.69 21.51 -52.54
C GLN A 1092 34.16 21.95 -52.49
N GLU A 1093 34.48 23.18 -52.88
CA GLU A 1093 35.83 23.75 -52.69
C GLU A 1093 36.14 23.97 -51.21
N GLN A 1094 35.19 24.45 -50.39
CA GLN A 1094 35.38 24.59 -48.94
C GLN A 1094 35.47 23.25 -48.20
N GLU A 1095 34.68 22.25 -48.57
CA GLU A 1095 34.75 20.89 -47.99
C GLU A 1095 35.98 20.11 -48.50
N GLY A 1096 36.45 20.40 -49.72
CA GLY A 1096 37.69 19.88 -50.28
C GLY A 1096 38.95 20.49 -49.66
N SER A 1097 38.91 21.77 -49.26
CA SER A 1097 39.97 22.44 -48.52
C SER A 1097 39.96 22.03 -47.04
N GLY A 1098 40.39 20.78 -46.76
CA GLY A 1098 40.65 20.30 -45.41
C GLY A 1098 41.55 21.30 -44.64
N GLY A 1099 41.06 21.79 -43.51
CA GLY A 1099 41.50 23.08 -42.96
C GLY A 1099 42.96 23.13 -42.49
N GLU A 1100 43.80 23.82 -43.27
CA GLU A 1100 45.15 24.23 -42.85
C GLU A 1100 45.39 25.69 -43.31
N ALA A 1101 45.21 26.64 -42.37
CA ALA A 1101 45.44 28.07 -42.59
C ALA A 1101 45.92 28.74 -41.29
N ASP A 1102 47.02 29.48 -41.37
CA ASP A 1102 47.76 30.00 -40.22
C ASP A 1102 47.00 31.05 -39.38
N ALA A 1103 47.21 31.02 -38.06
CA ALA A 1103 46.64 31.98 -37.13
C ALA A 1103 47.43 33.31 -37.09
N LYS A 1104 46.82 34.41 -37.55
CA LYS A 1104 47.27 35.80 -37.27
C LYS A 1104 46.10 36.71 -36.85
N PRO A 1105 46.37 37.81 -36.12
CA PRO A 1105 45.40 38.36 -35.16
C PRO A 1105 44.33 39.29 -35.77
N PRO A 1106 43.19 39.50 -35.08
CA PRO A 1106 42.13 40.38 -35.55
C PRO A 1106 42.55 41.87 -35.51
N VAL A 1107 42.31 42.58 -36.62
CA VAL A 1107 42.42 44.04 -36.70
C VAL A 1107 41.07 44.65 -36.31
N GLN A 1108 41.09 45.72 -35.51
CA GLN A 1108 39.87 46.43 -35.08
C GLN A 1108 39.17 47.14 -36.27
N PRO A 1109 37.83 47.15 -36.31
CA PRO A 1109 37.09 48.12 -37.13
C PRO A 1109 37.36 49.55 -36.65
N ARG A 1110 37.38 50.51 -37.57
CA ARG A 1110 37.48 51.94 -37.23
C ARG A 1110 36.14 52.53 -36.80
N GLU A 1111 36.25 53.61 -36.05
CA GLU A 1111 35.19 54.54 -35.64
C GLU A 1111 34.65 55.36 -36.84
N SER A 1112 33.66 56.23 -36.56
CA SER A 1112 32.95 57.20 -37.43
C SER A 1112 31.70 56.68 -38.18
N GLU A 1113 30.59 57.43 -38.25
CA GLU A 1113 30.12 58.55 -37.39
C GLU A 1113 28.57 58.66 -37.46
N LYS A 1114 27.97 59.46 -36.57
CA LYS A 1114 26.53 59.78 -36.45
C LYS A 1114 25.91 60.25 -37.79
N LEU A 1115 24.59 60.03 -37.95
CA LEU A 1115 23.62 61.13 -38.02
C LEU A 1115 22.14 60.66 -38.03
N ARG A 1116 21.38 61.19 -37.05
CA ARG A 1116 19.90 61.28 -36.96
C ARG A 1116 19.08 59.97 -37.05
#